data_AF-A0A5S9QY55-F1
#
_entry.id   AF-A0A5S9QY55-F1
#
_cell.length_a   1.000
_cell.length_b   1.000
_cell.length_c   1.000
_cell.angle_alpha   90.00
_cell.angle_beta   90.00
_cell.angle_gamma   90.00
#
_symmetry.space_group_name_H-M   'P 1'
#
loop_
_entity.id
_entity.type
_entity.pdbx_description
1 polymer ?
#
loop_
_entity_poly.entity_id
_entity_poly.type
_entity_poly.pdbx_seq_one_letter_code
_entity_poly.pdbx_strand_id
1 'polypeptide(L)'
;MSITRFLCPLICTFAIVSCKSVDVEPTVPTDDNAARQTEKPAESTSESVSKQEPSDVAATEAAKQDSLKQTKAAEAEAAKAKAAEEAHLAAEAAAVVEARRAAEAKAAEAEEQARIAAESEAAEAQEQARLANEAQAVEQARIAAEATAAEEARLATEAKAVEAQKAEQARMAAEAKKAEQARIAAQAKRAEQARKAAEQAKLAAAASAAAVASAAAISDYMPAIDYTGKQLGQNGLTPLGADASGNADGSIPAWTGSMQGVPAGFAYTQSGDIRPDPYGNEEPLLTIHSDNLNEHKNRLSEGQIELFKKYPDSFYIHVYPSHRDGRYNSLWEKRTAFNNENTKLVNGVDGLRNYTGGIPFPTPENGAEVLWNARVAHPQATIMGVLDDIAVYLNGNKQERRQVYTTEFPFSSPSNPVGKVDEEIGINAGLVHITLEKPERQKGQMTVVHEALDQVTHDRKAWVYVPGSRRVRRAPTVGHDTPDGPGGLVTIDDSLGFNGAMDRYEWNLLGRKEVYIPYHTYKFDSPDVDYETLLESGHANPEFMRYELHRVWVVEANLKADARHVYAKRRFYIDEDSWHITLLESYDGRGDLWRVGILNTVYDFAVKGYVARAQMFHDLQSGGYISLRMINETSPSNLMGQPKGERYYSPANLRKLGTR
;
A
#
# COMPACT_ATOMS: atom_id res chain seq x y z
N MET A 1 -37.71 -11.69 22.91
CA MET A 1 -38.78 -11.04 23.71
C MET A 1 -38.41 -9.57 23.85
N SER A 2 -38.75 -8.74 22.86
CA SER A 2 -40.00 -7.98 22.70
C SER A 2 -40.24 -6.95 23.81
N ILE A 3 -40.06 -5.66 23.48
CA ILE A 3 -41.05 -4.56 23.49
C ILE A 3 -40.29 -3.22 23.74
N THR A 4 -40.06 -2.37 22.72
CA THR A 4 -40.83 -1.16 22.31
C THR A 4 -40.93 -0.07 23.44
N ARG A 5 -40.78 1.26 23.27
CA ARG A 5 -40.96 2.21 22.15
C ARG A 5 -40.76 3.67 22.68
N PHE A 6 -40.73 4.65 21.76
CA PHE A 6 -41.02 6.12 21.91
C PHE A 6 -39.87 7.04 22.40
N LEU A 7 -39.63 8.27 21.88
CA LEU A 7 -40.09 9.04 20.72
C LEU A 7 -39.19 10.30 20.57
N CYS A 8 -39.06 10.83 19.34
CA CYS A 8 -38.62 12.20 19.03
C CYS A 8 -39.87 13.11 18.90
N PRO A 9 -39.77 14.45 19.07
CA PRO A 9 -39.91 15.30 17.88
C PRO A 9 -39.13 16.65 17.91
N LEU A 10 -38.45 16.94 16.80
CA LEU A 10 -38.59 18.10 15.89
C LEU A 10 -39.19 19.45 16.39
N ILE A 11 -38.48 20.59 16.17
CA ILE A 11 -38.87 21.78 15.34
C ILE A 11 -38.30 23.16 15.80
N CYS A 12 -37.89 23.97 14.80
CA CYS A 12 -37.81 25.46 14.68
C CYS A 12 -36.50 26.25 14.88
N THR A 13 -35.77 26.44 13.77
CA THR A 13 -35.51 27.69 13.00
C THR A 13 -35.47 29.10 13.65
N PHE A 14 -34.39 29.86 13.39
CA PHE A 14 -34.24 31.28 12.89
C PHE A 14 -32.80 31.78 13.23
N ALA A 15 -31.87 32.00 12.26
CA ALA A 15 -31.54 33.28 11.56
C ALA A 15 -31.26 34.47 12.52
N ILE A 16 -30.25 35.37 12.40
CA ILE A 16 -29.31 35.81 11.34
C ILE A 16 -28.36 36.88 12.01
N VAL A 17 -27.09 37.00 11.55
CA VAL A 17 -26.21 38.23 11.48
C VAL A 17 -25.90 38.98 12.81
N SER A 18 -24.67 39.24 13.29
CA SER A 18 -23.38 39.75 12.75
C SER A 18 -22.99 41.00 13.56
N CYS A 19 -21.68 41.20 13.73
CA CYS A 19 -20.96 42.45 14.02
C CYS A 19 -20.75 42.92 15.48
N LYS A 20 -19.45 42.92 15.81
CA LYS A 20 -18.64 43.95 16.52
C LYS A 20 -18.73 44.08 18.05
N SER A 21 -17.67 43.58 18.65
CA SER A 21 -16.86 44.14 19.76
C SER A 21 -17.01 45.66 20.00
N VAL A 22 -17.10 46.09 21.26
CA VAL A 22 -16.07 46.83 22.03
C VAL A 22 -16.56 47.06 23.48
N ASP A 23 -15.75 46.54 24.40
CA ASP A 23 -15.30 46.96 25.74
C ASP A 23 -16.11 47.79 26.76
N VAL A 24 -15.86 47.38 28.02
CA VAL A 24 -15.81 48.06 29.34
C VAL A 24 -17.08 48.03 30.23
N GLU A 25 -16.90 47.43 31.42
CA GLU A 25 -17.73 47.37 32.63
C GLU A 25 -17.91 48.76 33.34
N PRO A 26 -18.47 48.85 34.56
CA PRO A 26 -19.87 48.64 34.89
C PRO A 26 -20.48 49.87 35.62
N THR A 27 -21.80 50.02 35.56
CA THR A 27 -22.56 51.01 36.35
C THR A 27 -23.35 50.32 37.46
N VAL A 28 -23.09 50.73 38.70
CA VAL A 28 -24.01 50.69 39.86
C VAL A 28 -25.18 51.63 39.57
N PRO A 29 -26.44 51.24 39.82
CA PRO A 29 -27.23 51.85 40.90
C PRO A 29 -28.22 50.82 41.51
N THR A 30 -28.94 51.06 42.60
CA THR A 30 -30.13 51.90 42.61
C THR A 30 -30.76 52.00 44.01
N ASP A 31 -31.73 52.93 44.07
CA ASP A 31 -32.96 52.93 44.86
C ASP A 31 -32.94 53.85 46.08
N ASP A 32 -33.52 55.03 45.95
CA ASP A 32 -34.97 55.37 45.88
C ASP A 32 -35.50 55.65 47.29
N ASN A 33 -35.86 56.90 47.57
CA ASN A 33 -37.26 57.33 47.61
C ASN A 33 -37.44 58.75 48.15
N ALA A 34 -38.48 59.41 47.64
CA ALA A 34 -38.84 60.79 47.92
C ALA A 34 -39.74 60.95 49.18
N ALA A 35 -39.35 61.93 49.99
CA ALA A 35 -40.13 62.93 50.75
C ALA A 35 -41.52 62.60 51.38
N ARG A 36 -41.49 62.60 52.74
CA ARG A 36 -42.35 63.29 53.73
C ARG A 36 -43.68 63.94 53.28
N GLN A 37 -44.73 63.65 54.07
CA GLN A 37 -45.89 64.51 54.29
C GLN A 37 -45.81 65.27 55.62
N THR A 38 -46.50 66.40 55.64
CA THR A 38 -46.46 67.56 56.56
C THR A 38 -47.50 67.56 57.68
N GLU A 39 -47.21 68.39 58.70
CA GLU A 39 -47.95 68.75 59.93
C GLU A 39 -49.33 69.42 59.78
N LYS A 40 -50.16 69.40 60.85
CA LYS A 40 -50.62 70.53 61.74
C LYS A 40 -51.87 70.12 62.56
N PRO A 41 -52.34 70.81 63.66
CA PRO A 41 -52.36 72.27 63.99
C PRO A 41 -51.83 72.63 65.41
N ALA A 42 -51.39 73.84 65.80
CA ALA A 42 -51.90 75.24 65.79
C ALA A 42 -52.87 75.63 66.94
N GLU A 43 -52.29 76.13 68.05
CA GLU A 43 -52.49 77.42 68.76
C GLU A 43 -53.88 78.03 69.15
N SER A 44 -53.83 78.76 70.29
CA SER A 44 -54.60 79.98 70.67
C SER A 44 -55.95 79.77 71.41
N THR A 45 -56.15 80.14 72.70
CA THR A 45 -56.19 81.45 73.41
C THR A 45 -57.46 82.28 73.21
N SER A 46 -58.03 82.80 74.32
CA SER A 46 -58.56 84.18 74.55
C SER A 46 -59.66 84.13 75.63
N GLU A 47 -59.55 84.70 76.83
CA GLU A 47 -59.57 86.13 77.24
C GLU A 47 -60.81 86.95 76.83
N SER A 48 -61.51 87.52 77.82
CA SER A 48 -62.39 88.69 77.64
C SER A 48 -62.62 89.50 78.94
N VAL A 49 -61.86 90.60 79.02
CA VAL A 49 -62.05 91.98 79.57
C VAL A 49 -63.46 92.43 79.97
N SER A 50 -63.62 93.21 81.08
CA SER A 50 -63.93 94.67 81.07
C SER A 50 -64.32 95.32 82.44
N LYS A 51 -63.80 96.55 82.65
CA LYS A 51 -64.38 97.78 83.27
C LYS A 51 -64.84 97.80 84.76
N GLN A 52 -65.08 98.94 85.44
CA GLN A 52 -64.38 100.21 85.76
C GLN A 52 -65.33 100.96 86.74
N GLU A 53 -64.83 101.57 87.86
CA GLU A 53 -65.46 102.63 88.73
C GLU A 53 -66.77 102.35 89.56
N PRO A 54 -67.16 103.18 90.57
CA PRO A 54 -66.42 103.97 91.56
C PRO A 54 -66.94 103.83 93.04
N SER A 55 -66.19 104.44 93.98
CA SER A 55 -66.52 104.90 95.36
C SER A 55 -67.60 104.20 96.20
N ASP A 56 -67.21 103.61 97.34
CA ASP A 56 -67.37 104.24 98.66
C ASP A 56 -66.83 103.36 99.80
N VAL A 57 -66.26 104.04 100.79
CA VAL A 57 -66.35 103.78 102.23
C VAL A 57 -66.27 102.31 102.72
N ALA A 58 -65.10 101.98 103.27
CA ALA A 58 -64.80 100.92 104.24
C ALA A 58 -65.90 99.91 104.61
N ALA A 59 -65.93 98.76 103.91
CA ALA A 59 -65.80 97.40 104.46
C ALA A 59 -66.25 96.35 103.43
N THR A 60 -65.37 95.41 103.06
CA THR A 60 -65.58 93.95 102.83
C THR A 60 -64.69 93.36 101.71
N GLU A 61 -63.50 92.83 102.05
CA GLU A 61 -62.47 92.33 101.12
C GLU A 61 -62.08 90.84 101.34
N ALA A 62 -62.88 90.07 102.08
CA ALA A 62 -62.50 88.69 102.45
C ALA A 62 -62.91 87.59 101.43
N ALA A 63 -63.86 87.83 100.51
CA ALA A 63 -64.42 86.76 99.67
C ALA A 63 -63.70 86.52 98.31
N LYS A 64 -62.78 87.41 97.88
CA LYS A 64 -62.13 87.33 96.56
C LYS A 64 -60.80 86.54 96.52
N GLN A 65 -60.18 86.27 97.67
CA GLN A 65 -58.83 85.70 97.72
C GLN A 65 -58.75 84.16 97.55
N ASP A 66 -59.84 83.41 97.76
CA ASP A 66 -59.77 81.94 97.72
C ASP A 66 -59.92 81.33 96.31
N SER A 67 -60.75 81.92 95.44
CA SER A 67 -60.96 81.41 94.07
C SER A 67 -59.72 81.52 93.18
N LEU A 68 -58.83 82.48 93.44
CA LEU A 68 -57.63 82.71 92.63
C LEU A 68 -56.48 81.74 92.95
N LYS A 69 -56.50 81.10 94.12
CA LYS A 69 -55.48 80.13 94.53
C LYS A 69 -55.70 78.75 93.91
N GLN A 70 -56.95 78.34 93.72
CA GLN A 70 -57.29 77.01 93.20
C GLN A 70 -57.01 76.85 91.70
N THR A 71 -57.21 77.89 90.89
CA THR A 71 -56.93 77.85 89.44
C THR A 71 -55.44 77.77 89.14
N LYS A 72 -54.61 78.51 89.89
CA LYS A 72 -53.14 78.49 89.74
C LYS A 72 -52.51 77.15 90.14
N ALA A 73 -53.14 76.39 91.01
CA ALA A 73 -52.67 75.06 91.40
C ALA A 73 -52.87 74.02 90.28
N ALA A 74 -54.03 74.06 89.59
CA ALA A 74 -54.36 73.10 88.53
C ALA A 74 -53.51 73.28 87.26
N GLU A 75 -53.23 74.53 86.86
CA GLU A 75 -52.37 74.81 85.71
C GLU A 75 -50.90 74.38 85.95
N ALA A 76 -50.41 74.51 87.19
CA ALA A 76 -49.08 74.08 87.58
C ALA A 76 -48.93 72.54 87.56
N GLU A 77 -50.00 71.80 87.85
CA GLU A 77 -50.00 70.34 87.83
C GLU A 77 -50.07 69.79 86.40
N ALA A 78 -50.89 70.39 85.52
CA ALA A 78 -50.95 70.03 84.11
C ALA A 78 -49.63 70.30 83.37
N ALA A 79 -48.95 71.42 83.68
CA ALA A 79 -47.64 71.72 83.14
C ALA A 79 -46.56 70.72 83.59
N LYS A 80 -46.63 70.24 84.85
CA LYS A 80 -45.73 69.18 85.35
C LYS A 80 -45.98 67.84 84.67
N ALA A 81 -47.24 67.46 84.43
CA ALA A 81 -47.57 66.21 83.74
C ALA A 81 -47.06 66.20 82.29
N LYS A 82 -47.25 67.30 81.56
CA LYS A 82 -46.74 67.43 80.18
C LYS A 82 -45.20 67.38 80.11
N ALA A 83 -44.52 68.05 81.04
CA ALA A 83 -43.06 68.01 81.13
C ALA A 83 -42.52 66.60 81.46
N ALA A 84 -43.27 65.82 82.26
CA ALA A 84 -42.90 64.44 82.56
C ALA A 84 -43.07 63.50 81.36
N GLU A 85 -44.13 63.68 80.57
CA GLU A 85 -44.37 62.90 79.34
C GLU A 85 -43.33 63.23 78.25
N GLU A 86 -43.01 64.51 78.05
CA GLU A 86 -41.94 64.93 77.13
C GLU A 86 -40.57 64.38 77.57
N ALA A 87 -40.29 64.33 78.87
CA ALA A 87 -39.06 63.72 79.40
C ALA A 87 -39.01 62.20 79.20
N HIS A 88 -40.14 61.49 79.34
CA HIS A 88 -40.21 60.05 79.09
C HIS A 88 -39.97 59.72 77.61
N LEU A 89 -40.64 60.43 76.70
CA LEU A 89 -40.46 60.26 75.26
C LEU A 89 -39.02 60.58 74.82
N ALA A 90 -38.39 61.60 75.42
CA ALA A 90 -36.99 61.90 75.16
C ALA A 90 -36.05 60.79 75.66
N ALA A 91 -36.34 60.18 76.81
CA ALA A 91 -35.56 59.06 77.34
C ALA A 91 -35.72 57.79 76.49
N GLU A 92 -36.93 57.49 76.02
CA GLU A 92 -37.21 56.36 75.15
C GLU A 92 -36.53 56.53 73.78
N ALA A 93 -36.60 57.74 73.19
CA ALA A 93 -35.89 58.05 71.95
C ALA A 93 -34.37 57.91 72.11
N ALA A 94 -33.80 58.33 73.24
CA ALA A 94 -32.37 58.15 73.54
C ALA A 94 -31.98 56.66 73.65
N ALA A 95 -32.82 55.84 74.30
CA ALA A 95 -32.59 54.40 74.42
C ALA A 95 -32.63 53.67 73.07
N VAL A 96 -33.54 54.07 72.17
CA VAL A 96 -33.62 53.51 70.80
C VAL A 96 -32.39 53.87 69.98
N VAL A 97 -31.88 55.10 70.12
CA VAL A 97 -30.65 55.54 69.43
C VAL A 97 -29.43 54.75 69.92
N GLU A 98 -29.31 54.53 71.24
CA GLU A 98 -28.22 53.73 71.81
C GLU A 98 -28.31 52.25 71.41
N ALA A 99 -29.52 51.66 71.40
CA ALA A 99 -29.73 50.28 70.93
C ALA A 99 -29.36 50.12 69.45
N ARG A 100 -29.69 51.12 68.61
CA ARG A 100 -29.32 51.13 67.19
C ARG A 100 -27.80 51.22 67.00
N ARG A 101 -27.12 52.09 67.74
CA ARG A 101 -25.65 52.19 67.71
C ARG A 101 -24.98 50.87 68.11
N ALA A 102 -25.49 50.20 69.14
CA ALA A 102 -24.97 48.91 69.56
C ALA A 102 -25.20 47.79 68.52
N ALA A 103 -26.33 47.83 67.80
CA ALA A 103 -26.61 46.89 66.71
C ALA A 103 -25.71 47.16 65.48
N GLU A 104 -25.52 48.42 65.11
CA GLU A 104 -24.62 48.83 64.02
C GLU A 104 -23.16 48.43 64.32
N ALA A 105 -22.70 48.58 65.57
CA ALA A 105 -21.37 48.15 65.98
C ALA A 105 -21.17 46.62 65.85
N LYS A 106 -22.17 45.82 66.28
CA LYS A 106 -22.11 44.35 66.14
C LYS A 106 -22.15 43.90 64.68
N ALA A 107 -22.91 44.59 63.83
CA ALA A 107 -22.95 44.29 62.40
C ALA A 107 -21.59 44.55 61.75
N ALA A 108 -20.94 45.67 62.09
CA ALA A 108 -19.59 45.99 61.60
C ALA A 108 -18.53 44.98 62.05
N GLU A 109 -18.58 44.51 63.30
CA GLU A 109 -17.68 43.46 63.79
C GLU A 109 -17.89 42.12 63.07
N ALA A 110 -19.14 41.75 62.79
CA ALA A 110 -19.46 40.52 62.06
C ALA A 110 -19.01 40.59 60.58
N GLU A 111 -19.16 41.75 59.94
CA GLU A 111 -18.69 41.98 58.57
C GLU A 111 -17.16 41.89 58.47
N GLU A 112 -16.44 42.47 59.43
CA GLU A 112 -14.98 42.39 59.51
C GLU A 112 -14.51 40.93 59.71
N GLN A 113 -15.17 40.18 60.59
CA GLN A 113 -14.85 38.76 60.81
C GLN A 113 -15.12 37.91 59.56
N ALA A 114 -16.21 38.19 58.84
CA ALA A 114 -16.52 37.50 57.59
C ALA A 114 -15.49 37.80 56.49
N ARG A 115 -15.00 39.04 56.39
CA ARG A 115 -13.93 39.41 55.45
C ARG A 115 -12.63 38.66 55.76
N ILE A 116 -12.21 38.64 57.03
CA ILE A 116 -10.99 37.94 57.46
C ILE A 116 -11.08 36.43 57.17
N ALA A 117 -12.24 35.81 57.42
CA ALA A 117 -12.46 34.40 57.12
C ALA A 117 -12.33 34.11 55.61
N ALA A 118 -13.00 34.92 54.77
CA ALA A 118 -12.96 34.80 53.32
C ALA A 118 -11.54 35.00 52.74
N GLU A 119 -10.77 35.95 53.28
CA GLU A 119 -9.37 36.17 52.90
C GLU A 119 -8.50 34.95 53.26
N SER A 120 -8.74 34.31 54.41
CA SER A 120 -7.99 33.11 54.82
C SER A 120 -8.30 31.91 53.92
N GLU A 121 -9.57 31.67 53.58
CA GLU A 121 -9.98 30.58 52.70
C GLU A 121 -9.41 30.77 51.28
N ALA A 122 -9.40 32.00 50.78
CA ALA A 122 -8.79 32.33 49.50
C ALA A 122 -7.27 32.07 49.49
N ALA A 123 -6.57 32.42 50.59
CA ALA A 123 -5.13 32.17 50.73
C ALA A 123 -4.82 30.67 50.79
N GLU A 124 -5.61 29.87 51.52
CA GLU A 124 -5.46 28.42 51.57
C GLU A 124 -5.71 27.76 50.21
N ALA A 125 -6.73 28.21 49.47
CA ALA A 125 -7.02 27.70 48.13
C ALA A 125 -5.90 28.02 47.12
N GLN A 126 -5.31 29.22 47.20
CA GLN A 126 -4.16 29.60 46.38
C GLN A 126 -2.93 28.73 46.68
N GLU A 127 -2.66 28.45 47.95
CA GLU A 127 -1.53 27.61 48.35
C GLU A 127 -1.71 26.16 47.91
N GLN A 128 -2.93 25.60 48.02
CA GLN A 128 -3.23 24.27 47.51
C GLN A 128 -3.07 24.18 45.97
N ALA A 129 -3.51 25.21 45.23
CA ALA A 129 -3.32 25.27 43.78
C ALA A 129 -1.82 25.34 43.40
N ARG A 130 -1.02 26.10 44.15
CA ARG A 130 0.44 26.18 43.96
C ARG A 130 1.10 24.82 44.15
N LEU A 131 0.77 24.11 45.24
CA LEU A 131 1.31 22.78 45.53
C LEU A 131 0.90 21.74 44.47
N ALA A 132 -0.34 21.80 43.97
CA ALA A 132 -0.80 20.90 42.90
C ALA A 132 -0.05 21.13 41.58
N ASN A 133 0.19 22.40 41.21
CA ASN A 133 0.96 22.74 40.01
C ASN A 133 2.43 22.32 40.12
N GLU A 134 3.03 22.49 41.30
CA GLU A 134 4.39 22.05 41.59
C GLU A 134 4.53 20.52 41.47
N ALA A 135 3.57 19.75 42.00
CA ALA A 135 3.53 18.29 41.87
C ALA A 135 3.39 17.83 40.40
N GLN A 136 2.55 18.50 39.61
CA GLN A 136 2.41 18.19 38.18
C GLN A 136 3.69 18.48 37.39
N ALA A 137 4.38 19.58 37.70
CA ALA A 137 5.65 19.92 37.06
C ALA A 137 6.74 18.87 37.36
N VAL A 138 6.81 18.38 38.60
CA VAL A 138 7.74 17.31 39.00
C VAL A 138 7.48 16.02 38.24
N GLU A 139 6.21 15.61 38.10
CA GLU A 139 5.87 14.38 37.36
C GLU A 139 6.14 14.51 35.86
N GLN A 140 5.86 15.67 35.25
CA GLN A 140 6.21 15.91 33.85
C GLN A 140 7.73 15.88 33.63
N ALA A 141 8.52 16.44 34.55
CA ALA A 141 9.98 16.39 34.49
C ALA A 141 10.49 14.94 34.61
N ARG A 142 9.87 14.11 35.46
CA ARG A 142 10.20 12.69 35.60
C ARG A 142 9.97 11.92 34.29
N ILE A 143 8.81 12.11 33.65
CA ILE A 143 8.47 11.46 32.37
C ILE A 143 9.42 11.90 31.25
N ALA A 144 9.77 13.19 31.19
CA ALA A 144 10.72 13.70 30.20
C ALA A 144 12.14 13.13 30.41
N ALA A 145 12.59 12.99 31.66
CA ALA A 145 13.86 12.36 31.98
C ALA A 145 13.89 10.87 31.61
N GLU A 146 12.81 10.14 31.89
CA GLU A 146 12.65 8.73 31.52
C GLU A 146 12.68 8.52 30.00
N ALA A 147 12.00 9.38 29.24
CA ALA A 147 12.03 9.36 27.77
C ALA A 147 13.43 9.65 27.21
N THR A 148 14.15 10.59 27.81
CA THR A 148 15.53 10.93 27.39
C THR A 148 16.48 9.76 27.64
N ALA A 149 16.39 9.12 28.82
CA ALA A 149 17.18 7.94 29.15
C ALA A 149 16.88 6.74 28.23
N ALA A 150 15.61 6.53 27.85
CA ALA A 150 15.23 5.48 26.91
C ALA A 150 15.81 5.71 25.50
N GLU A 151 15.83 6.96 25.04
CA GLU A 151 16.41 7.33 23.75
C GLU A 151 17.95 7.17 23.73
N GLU A 152 18.63 7.58 24.80
CA GLU A 152 20.07 7.35 24.95
C GLU A 152 20.42 5.85 24.97
N ALA A 153 19.61 5.03 25.64
CA ALA A 153 19.77 3.57 25.64
C ALA A 153 19.55 2.94 24.26
N ARG A 154 18.57 3.44 23.49
CA ARG A 154 18.34 3.02 22.09
C ARG A 154 19.55 3.35 21.21
N LEU A 155 20.04 4.59 21.28
CA LEU A 155 21.21 5.04 20.51
C LEU A 155 22.47 4.24 20.87
N ALA A 156 22.67 3.91 22.16
CA ALA A 156 23.78 3.07 22.59
C ALA A 156 23.68 1.63 22.04
N THR A 157 22.45 1.10 21.93
CA THR A 157 22.20 -0.24 21.36
C THR A 157 22.42 -0.25 19.85
N GLU A 158 21.96 0.79 19.14
CA GLU A 158 22.19 0.97 17.71
C GLU A 158 23.68 1.14 17.38
N ALA A 159 24.42 1.90 18.19
CA ALA A 159 25.87 2.05 18.03
C ALA A 159 26.60 0.70 18.15
N LYS A 160 26.24 -0.14 19.14
CA LYS A 160 26.79 -1.50 19.29
C LYS A 160 26.43 -2.40 18.10
N ALA A 161 25.22 -2.29 17.56
CA ALA A 161 24.80 -3.06 16.40
C ALA A 161 25.58 -2.66 15.13
N VAL A 162 25.83 -1.35 14.93
CA VAL A 162 26.65 -0.84 13.82
C VAL A 162 28.09 -1.32 13.94
N GLU A 163 28.65 -1.35 15.16
CA GLU A 163 30.00 -1.87 15.40
C GLU A 163 30.08 -3.38 15.12
N ALA A 164 29.08 -4.17 15.53
CA ALA A 164 28.99 -5.59 15.21
C ALA A 164 28.87 -5.84 13.70
N GLN A 165 28.07 -5.04 12.98
CA GLN A 165 27.96 -5.11 11.53
C GLN A 165 29.28 -4.79 10.83
N LYS A 166 30.03 -3.79 11.30
CA LYS A 166 31.36 -3.47 10.76
C LYS A 166 32.36 -4.61 10.99
N ALA A 167 32.32 -5.24 12.17
CA ALA A 167 33.16 -6.40 12.47
C ALA A 167 32.81 -7.61 11.57
N GLU A 168 31.53 -7.87 11.34
CA GLU A 168 31.08 -8.93 10.45
C GLU A 168 31.44 -8.65 8.98
N GLN A 169 31.27 -7.41 8.50
CA GLN A 169 31.71 -7.01 7.17
C GLN A 169 33.23 -7.17 6.99
N ALA A 170 34.03 -6.84 8.00
CA ALA A 170 35.47 -7.06 7.97
C ALA A 170 35.83 -8.55 7.89
N ARG A 171 35.11 -9.42 8.62
CA ARG A 171 35.27 -10.88 8.54
C ARG A 171 34.93 -11.40 7.14
N MET A 172 33.80 -11.00 6.58
CA MET A 172 33.37 -11.40 5.24
C MET A 172 34.35 -10.91 4.16
N ALA A 173 34.88 -9.69 4.30
CA ALA A 173 35.90 -9.16 3.39
C ALA A 173 37.22 -9.93 3.49
N ALA A 174 37.63 -10.35 4.69
CA ALA A 174 38.81 -11.19 4.88
C ALA A 174 38.61 -12.59 4.26
N GLU A 175 37.43 -13.18 4.42
CA GLU A 175 37.08 -14.47 3.83
C GLU A 175 37.01 -14.40 2.30
N ALA A 176 36.42 -13.34 1.74
CA ALA A 176 36.40 -13.08 0.30
C ALA A 176 37.82 -12.93 -0.29
N LYS A 177 38.72 -12.21 0.39
CA LYS A 177 40.13 -12.12 -0.02
C LYS A 177 40.82 -13.48 -0.01
N LYS A 178 40.55 -14.32 0.99
CA LYS A 178 41.09 -15.68 1.08
C LYS A 178 40.55 -16.59 -0.04
N ALA A 179 39.25 -16.48 -0.35
CA ALA A 179 38.62 -17.20 -1.45
C ALA A 179 39.18 -16.77 -2.81
N GLU A 180 39.39 -15.47 -3.02
CA GLU A 180 39.98 -14.94 -4.25
C GLU A 180 41.43 -15.40 -4.45
N GLN A 181 42.23 -15.39 -3.39
CA GLN A 181 43.58 -15.96 -3.43
C GLN A 181 43.56 -17.46 -3.76
N ALA A 182 42.60 -18.21 -3.21
CA ALA A 182 42.43 -19.63 -3.54
C ALA A 182 41.99 -19.84 -5.01
N ARG A 183 41.13 -18.96 -5.55
CA ARG A 183 40.71 -18.98 -6.95
C ARG A 183 41.87 -18.70 -7.90
N ILE A 184 42.68 -17.68 -7.62
CA ILE A 184 43.89 -17.35 -8.40
C ILE A 184 44.88 -18.52 -8.36
N ALA A 185 45.09 -19.14 -7.18
CA ALA A 185 45.93 -20.32 -7.05
C ALA A 185 45.38 -21.53 -7.83
N ALA A 186 44.06 -21.73 -7.85
CA ALA A 186 43.41 -22.78 -8.62
C ALA A 186 43.49 -22.52 -10.13
N GLN A 187 43.34 -21.26 -10.57
CA GLN A 187 43.54 -20.86 -11.97
C GLN A 187 44.98 -21.05 -12.42
N ALA A 188 45.96 -20.72 -11.57
CA ALA A 188 47.37 -20.98 -11.87
C ALA A 188 47.66 -22.49 -12.02
N LYS A 189 47.10 -23.33 -11.13
CA LYS A 189 47.21 -24.79 -11.25
C LYS A 189 46.54 -25.33 -12.51
N ARG A 190 45.35 -24.82 -12.86
CA ARG A 190 44.65 -25.19 -14.10
C ARG A 190 45.39 -24.73 -15.35
N ALA A 191 46.01 -23.54 -15.33
CA ALA A 191 46.85 -23.05 -16.41
C ALA A 191 48.12 -23.89 -16.58
N GLU A 192 48.74 -24.33 -15.49
CA GLU A 192 49.87 -25.26 -15.53
C GLU A 192 49.46 -26.64 -16.05
N GLN A 193 48.31 -27.17 -15.63
CA GLN A 193 47.74 -28.41 -16.15
C GLN A 193 47.37 -28.29 -17.63
N ALA A 194 46.80 -27.16 -18.06
CA ALA A 194 46.49 -26.87 -19.45
C ALA A 194 47.76 -26.71 -20.29
N ARG A 195 48.85 -26.16 -19.74
CA ARG A 195 50.15 -26.11 -20.42
C ARG A 195 50.74 -27.51 -20.62
N LYS A 196 50.67 -28.37 -19.59
CA LYS A 196 51.10 -29.77 -19.67
C LYS A 196 50.22 -30.58 -20.63
N ALA A 197 48.90 -30.34 -20.63
CA ALA A 197 47.96 -30.96 -21.57
C ALA A 197 48.17 -30.45 -23.00
N ALA A 198 48.50 -29.17 -23.20
CA ALA A 198 48.83 -28.61 -24.51
C ALA A 198 50.17 -29.15 -25.03
N GLU A 199 51.14 -29.41 -24.16
CA GLU A 199 52.42 -30.06 -24.51
C GLU A 199 52.21 -31.54 -24.89
N GLN A 200 51.34 -32.25 -24.17
CA GLN A 200 50.89 -33.61 -24.52
C GLN A 200 50.06 -33.62 -25.83
N ALA A 201 49.21 -32.63 -26.05
CA ALA A 201 48.44 -32.46 -27.28
C ALA A 201 49.33 -32.09 -28.47
N LYS A 202 50.44 -31.36 -28.25
CA LYS A 202 51.44 -31.04 -29.29
C LYS A 202 52.22 -32.28 -29.72
N LEU A 203 52.49 -33.20 -28.79
CA LEU A 203 53.07 -34.51 -29.09
C LEU A 203 52.07 -35.45 -29.79
N ALA A 204 50.76 -35.35 -29.49
CA ALA A 204 49.71 -36.06 -30.21
C ALA A 204 49.39 -35.47 -31.60
N ALA A 205 49.54 -34.16 -31.79
CA ALA A 205 49.28 -33.45 -33.05
C ALA A 205 50.35 -33.70 -34.13
N ALA A 206 51.52 -34.23 -33.78
CA ALA A 206 52.51 -34.69 -34.76
C ALA A 206 52.13 -36.03 -35.44
N ALA A 207 51.09 -36.72 -34.95
CA ALA A 207 50.67 -38.04 -35.45
C ALA A 207 49.33 -38.07 -36.21
N SER A 208 48.67 -36.92 -36.44
CA SER A 208 47.38 -36.90 -37.16
C SER A 208 47.27 -35.72 -38.12
N ALA A 209 48.03 -35.79 -39.22
CA ALA A 209 47.83 -34.98 -40.41
C ALA A 209 47.18 -35.84 -41.51
N ALA A 210 45.99 -36.38 -41.23
CA ALA A 210 45.10 -36.99 -42.21
C ALA A 210 43.68 -37.14 -41.63
N ALA A 211 42.84 -36.13 -41.84
CA ALA A 211 41.36 -36.16 -41.92
C ALA A 211 40.75 -34.89 -41.33
N VAL A 212 40.64 -33.86 -42.17
CA VAL A 212 39.66 -32.79 -41.99
C VAL A 212 38.35 -33.29 -42.59
N ALA A 213 37.41 -33.72 -41.75
CA ALA A 213 35.95 -33.68 -41.95
C ALA A 213 35.23 -34.43 -40.81
N SER A 214 34.18 -33.82 -40.29
CA SER A 214 33.18 -34.37 -39.34
C SER A 214 33.60 -34.59 -37.90
N ALA A 215 33.55 -33.50 -37.13
CA ALA A 215 33.01 -33.53 -35.78
C ALA A 215 32.13 -32.28 -35.60
N ALA A 216 30.95 -32.29 -36.24
CA ALA A 216 29.86 -31.45 -35.76
C ALA A 216 29.48 -32.02 -34.39
N ALA A 217 29.80 -31.28 -33.32
CA ALA A 217 29.03 -31.43 -32.09
C ALA A 217 27.57 -31.21 -32.48
N ILE A 218 26.72 -32.20 -32.26
CA ILE A 218 25.28 -32.07 -32.46
C ILE A 218 24.83 -30.99 -31.48
N SER A 219 24.58 -29.78 -31.99
CA SER A 219 23.97 -28.72 -31.21
C SER A 219 22.55 -29.17 -30.87
N ASP A 220 22.19 -29.20 -29.59
CA ASP A 220 20.81 -29.44 -29.13
C ASP A 220 19.83 -28.33 -29.60
N TYR A 221 20.37 -27.25 -30.19
CA TYR A 221 19.62 -26.12 -30.73
C TYR A 221 19.43 -26.20 -32.24
N MET A 222 18.22 -25.84 -32.66
CA MET A 222 17.82 -25.65 -34.05
C MET A 222 18.53 -24.44 -34.68
N PRO A 223 18.71 -24.43 -36.01
CA PRO A 223 19.21 -23.25 -36.71
C PRO A 223 18.29 -22.04 -36.52
N ALA A 224 18.88 -20.85 -36.56
CA ALA A 224 18.14 -19.60 -36.60
C ALA A 224 17.20 -19.57 -37.82
N ILE A 225 16.09 -18.85 -37.69
CA ILE A 225 15.19 -18.60 -38.83
C ILE A 225 15.93 -17.74 -39.84
N ASP A 226 15.98 -18.16 -41.10
CA ASP A 226 16.43 -17.27 -42.18
C ASP A 226 15.31 -16.27 -42.49
N TYR A 227 15.52 -15.02 -42.07
CA TYR A 227 14.61 -13.90 -42.31
C TYR A 227 14.87 -13.19 -43.64
N THR A 228 15.90 -13.57 -44.40
CA THR A 228 16.31 -12.89 -45.63
C THR A 228 15.18 -12.89 -46.66
N GLY A 229 14.74 -11.69 -47.07
CA GLY A 229 13.68 -11.52 -48.07
C GLY A 229 12.28 -11.96 -47.60
N LYS A 230 12.10 -12.23 -46.30
CA LYS A 230 10.78 -12.54 -45.72
C LYS A 230 10.16 -11.29 -45.12
N GLN A 231 8.83 -11.23 -45.15
CA GLN A 231 8.03 -10.19 -44.52
C GLN A 231 7.12 -10.84 -43.48
N LEU A 232 6.86 -10.16 -42.37
CA LEU A 232 5.99 -10.70 -41.32
C LEU A 232 4.59 -11.03 -41.85
N GLY A 233 4.06 -12.19 -41.45
CA GLY A 233 2.77 -12.69 -41.94
C GLY A 233 2.79 -13.18 -43.40
N GLN A 234 3.95 -13.19 -44.05
CA GLN A 234 4.14 -13.65 -45.42
C GLN A 234 5.37 -14.57 -45.51
N ASN A 235 5.53 -15.26 -46.65
CA ASN A 235 6.76 -15.99 -47.00
C ASN A 235 7.25 -16.98 -45.92
N GLY A 236 6.32 -17.62 -45.22
CA GLY A 236 6.61 -18.61 -44.18
C GLY A 236 6.85 -18.04 -42.78
N LEU A 237 6.55 -16.77 -42.51
CA LEU A 237 6.54 -16.20 -41.16
C LEU A 237 5.12 -15.94 -40.66
N THR A 238 4.91 -16.14 -39.36
CA THR A 238 3.71 -15.63 -38.69
C THR A 238 3.77 -14.09 -38.63
N PRO A 239 2.65 -13.40 -38.38
CA PRO A 239 2.65 -11.95 -38.17
C PRO A 239 3.56 -11.46 -37.02
N LEU A 240 3.96 -12.36 -36.12
CA LEU A 240 4.84 -12.07 -34.99
C LEU A 240 6.28 -12.58 -35.17
N GLY A 241 6.63 -13.08 -36.37
CA GLY A 241 8.01 -13.44 -36.73
C GLY A 241 8.43 -14.88 -36.41
N ALA A 242 7.51 -15.71 -35.93
CA ALA A 242 7.74 -17.16 -35.80
C ALA A 242 7.76 -17.86 -37.16
N ASP A 243 8.33 -19.05 -37.21
CA ASP A 243 8.27 -19.92 -38.38
C ASP A 243 6.83 -20.45 -38.55
N ALA A 244 6.18 -20.15 -39.66
CA ALA A 244 4.80 -20.58 -39.89
C ALA A 244 4.69 -22.07 -40.23
N SER A 245 5.79 -22.74 -40.60
CA SER A 245 5.79 -24.16 -40.95
C SER A 245 5.68 -25.06 -39.71
N GLY A 246 5.13 -26.26 -39.91
CA GLY A 246 5.20 -27.35 -38.93
C GLY A 246 6.58 -28.00 -38.91
N ASN A 247 6.85 -28.81 -37.89
CA ASN A 247 8.12 -29.53 -37.82
C ASN A 247 8.12 -30.83 -38.64
N ALA A 248 9.31 -31.42 -38.80
CA ALA A 248 9.53 -32.52 -39.73
C ALA A 248 8.79 -33.83 -39.35
N ASP A 249 8.57 -34.08 -38.06
CA ASP A 249 7.87 -35.28 -37.58
C ASP A 249 6.34 -35.07 -37.39
N GLY A 250 5.85 -33.85 -37.64
CA GLY A 250 4.44 -33.50 -37.57
C GLY A 250 3.87 -33.29 -36.17
N SER A 251 4.70 -33.34 -35.11
CA SER A 251 4.26 -33.10 -33.73
C SER A 251 3.96 -31.63 -33.42
N ILE A 252 4.52 -30.70 -34.20
CA ILE A 252 4.19 -29.28 -34.22
C ILE A 252 3.53 -28.97 -35.57
N PRO A 253 2.23 -28.58 -35.60
CA PRO A 253 1.56 -28.29 -36.87
C PRO A 253 2.04 -26.97 -37.49
N ALA A 254 1.65 -26.74 -38.74
CA ALA A 254 1.79 -25.42 -39.34
C ALA A 254 0.87 -24.41 -38.62
N TRP A 255 1.33 -23.15 -38.52
CA TRP A 255 0.53 -22.08 -37.95
C TRP A 255 -0.66 -21.76 -38.86
N THR A 256 -1.87 -21.76 -38.29
CA THR A 256 -3.11 -21.47 -39.04
C THR A 256 -3.65 -20.08 -38.72
N GLY A 257 -3.44 -19.58 -37.50
CA GLY A 257 -3.98 -18.30 -37.06
C GLY A 257 -5.51 -18.17 -37.20
N SER A 258 -6.24 -19.28 -37.18
CA SER A 258 -7.68 -19.32 -37.43
C SER A 258 -8.53 -18.83 -36.26
N MET A 259 -7.99 -18.82 -35.04
CA MET A 259 -8.69 -18.37 -33.84
C MET A 259 -8.68 -16.84 -33.76
N GLN A 260 -9.81 -16.21 -34.12
CA GLN A 260 -10.01 -14.75 -34.16
C GLN A 260 -11.11 -14.26 -33.21
N GLY A 261 -11.17 -14.86 -32.02
CA GLY A 261 -12.21 -14.64 -31.02
C GLY A 261 -12.70 -15.98 -30.46
N VAL A 262 -13.92 -15.98 -29.94
CA VAL A 262 -14.53 -17.16 -29.30
C VAL A 262 -14.81 -18.23 -30.34
N PRO A 263 -14.30 -19.47 -30.17
CA PRO A 263 -14.61 -20.56 -31.09
C PRO A 263 -16.10 -20.89 -31.11
N ALA A 264 -16.59 -21.41 -32.24
CA ALA A 264 -18.00 -21.74 -32.40
C ALA A 264 -18.45 -22.77 -31.36
N GLY A 265 -19.62 -22.56 -30.76
CA GLY A 265 -20.19 -23.47 -29.75
C GLY A 265 -19.78 -23.17 -28.31
N PHE A 266 -18.87 -22.22 -28.07
CA PHE A 266 -18.48 -21.81 -26.73
C PHE A 266 -19.14 -20.50 -26.30
N ALA A 267 -19.46 -20.40 -25.01
CA ALA A 267 -19.97 -19.18 -24.41
C ALA A 267 -18.82 -18.37 -23.80
N TYR A 268 -18.61 -17.16 -24.32
CA TYR A 268 -17.71 -16.15 -23.76
C TYR A 268 -18.15 -14.79 -24.29
N THR A 269 -18.68 -13.91 -23.43
CA THR A 269 -19.33 -12.69 -23.90
C THR A 269 -18.39 -11.50 -23.77
N GLN A 270 -17.63 -11.43 -22.68
CA GLN A 270 -16.76 -10.31 -22.39
C GLN A 270 -15.54 -10.73 -21.56
N SER A 271 -14.55 -9.86 -21.49
CA SER A 271 -13.40 -10.06 -20.62
C SER A 271 -13.82 -10.04 -19.14
N GLY A 272 -13.31 -10.97 -18.35
CA GLY A 272 -13.74 -11.21 -16.98
C GLY A 272 -14.74 -12.36 -16.84
N ASP A 273 -15.28 -12.88 -17.94
CA ASP A 273 -16.00 -14.15 -17.94
C ASP A 273 -15.01 -15.33 -17.77
N ILE A 274 -15.52 -16.48 -17.33
CA ILE A 274 -14.75 -17.73 -17.32
C ILE A 274 -14.42 -18.09 -18.77
N ARG A 275 -13.14 -18.37 -19.05
CA ARG A 275 -12.69 -18.74 -20.39
C ARG A 275 -13.13 -20.18 -20.69
N PRO A 276 -13.81 -20.43 -21.82
CA PRO A 276 -14.02 -21.79 -22.27
C PRO A 276 -12.68 -22.44 -22.64
N ASP A 277 -12.60 -23.76 -22.48
CA ASP A 277 -11.48 -24.58 -22.95
C ASP A 277 -11.84 -25.24 -24.30
N PRO A 278 -11.31 -24.76 -25.43
CA PRO A 278 -11.56 -25.35 -26.75
C PRO A 278 -11.01 -26.77 -26.89
N TYR A 279 -10.05 -27.14 -26.03
CA TYR A 279 -9.27 -28.37 -26.11
C TYR A 279 -9.58 -29.33 -24.95
N GLY A 280 -10.55 -29.00 -24.09
CA GLY A 280 -10.82 -29.73 -22.84
C GLY A 280 -11.31 -31.17 -23.02
N ASN A 281 -11.68 -31.57 -24.23
CA ASN A 281 -12.08 -32.94 -24.57
C ASN A 281 -10.94 -33.78 -25.18
N GLU A 282 -9.73 -33.21 -25.32
CA GLU A 282 -8.58 -33.95 -25.81
C GLU A 282 -7.99 -34.82 -24.68
N GLU A 283 -7.52 -36.00 -25.07
CA GLU A 283 -6.76 -36.90 -24.19
C GLU A 283 -5.26 -36.67 -24.38
N PRO A 284 -4.42 -36.93 -23.35
CA PRO A 284 -2.98 -36.90 -23.51
C PRO A 284 -2.51 -37.87 -24.61
N LEU A 285 -1.61 -37.40 -25.48
CA LEU A 285 -0.89 -38.22 -26.46
C LEU A 285 0.07 -39.19 -25.77
N LEU A 286 0.69 -38.72 -24.68
CA LEU A 286 1.53 -39.51 -23.79
C LEU A 286 1.61 -38.85 -22.42
N THR A 287 2.05 -39.63 -21.44
CA THR A 287 2.40 -39.13 -20.11
C THR A 287 3.86 -39.45 -19.83
N ILE A 288 4.64 -38.42 -19.49
CA ILE A 288 6.03 -38.56 -19.09
C ILE A 288 6.06 -38.76 -17.58
N HIS A 289 6.60 -39.89 -17.15
CA HIS A 289 6.91 -40.22 -15.77
C HIS A 289 8.42 -40.37 -15.61
N SER A 290 8.89 -40.57 -14.38
CA SER A 290 10.32 -40.73 -14.11
C SER A 290 10.93 -41.98 -14.75
N ASP A 291 10.15 -43.02 -14.98
CA ASP A 291 10.58 -44.30 -15.58
C ASP A 291 10.85 -44.20 -17.10
N ASN A 292 10.09 -43.37 -17.82
CA ASN A 292 10.25 -43.11 -19.26
C ASN A 292 10.94 -41.77 -19.60
N LEU A 293 11.36 -41.01 -18.59
CA LEU A 293 12.02 -39.70 -18.73
C LEU A 293 13.16 -39.68 -19.76
N ASN A 294 13.98 -40.74 -19.79
CA ASN A 294 15.14 -40.82 -20.67
C ASN A 294 14.78 -40.79 -22.16
N GLU A 295 13.57 -41.22 -22.53
CA GLU A 295 13.07 -41.23 -23.91
C GLU A 295 12.68 -39.83 -24.38
N HIS A 296 12.33 -38.94 -23.44
CA HIS A 296 11.78 -37.62 -23.74
C HIS A 296 12.67 -36.44 -23.32
N LYS A 297 13.77 -36.68 -22.59
CA LYS A 297 14.64 -35.64 -22.02
C LYS A 297 15.13 -34.58 -23.02
N ASN A 298 15.25 -34.92 -24.30
CA ASN A 298 15.68 -33.97 -25.33
C ASN A 298 14.64 -32.86 -25.60
N ARG A 299 13.37 -33.09 -25.25
CA ARG A 299 12.26 -32.13 -25.35
C ARG A 299 11.86 -31.51 -24.02
N LEU A 300 12.68 -31.70 -22.98
CA LEU A 300 12.48 -31.11 -21.67
C LEU A 300 13.55 -30.05 -21.40
N SER A 301 13.21 -29.12 -20.51
CA SER A 301 14.18 -28.22 -19.88
C SER A 301 14.96 -28.94 -18.78
N GLU A 302 16.09 -28.37 -18.38
CA GLU A 302 16.89 -28.87 -17.26
C GLU A 302 16.07 -28.82 -15.97
N GLY A 303 15.29 -27.75 -15.77
CA GLY A 303 14.40 -27.59 -14.63
C GLY A 303 13.29 -28.64 -14.56
N GLN A 304 12.67 -29.00 -15.70
CA GLN A 304 11.69 -30.09 -15.74
C GLN A 304 12.32 -31.42 -15.36
N ILE A 305 13.52 -31.71 -15.88
CA ILE A 305 14.26 -32.93 -15.55
C ILE A 305 14.60 -32.99 -14.05
N GLU A 306 14.99 -31.87 -13.43
CA GLU A 306 15.24 -31.82 -11.99
C GLU A 306 13.97 -32.00 -11.15
N LEU A 307 12.81 -31.53 -11.63
CA LEU A 307 11.53 -31.81 -10.96
C LEU A 307 11.19 -33.30 -10.95
N PHE A 308 11.39 -34.01 -12.08
CA PHE A 308 11.23 -35.47 -12.13
C PHE A 308 12.17 -36.19 -11.14
N LYS A 309 13.43 -35.77 -11.08
CA LYS A 309 14.41 -36.37 -10.14
C LYS A 309 14.03 -36.13 -8.68
N LYS A 310 13.49 -34.94 -8.38
CA LYS A 310 13.13 -34.54 -7.01
C LYS A 310 11.83 -35.19 -6.54
N TYR A 311 10.88 -35.39 -7.45
CA TYR A 311 9.53 -35.88 -7.15
C TYR A 311 9.16 -37.07 -8.04
N PRO A 312 9.90 -38.19 -7.97
CA PRO A 312 9.79 -39.24 -8.97
C PRO A 312 8.45 -39.99 -8.98
N ASP A 313 7.77 -40.00 -7.83
CA ASP A 313 6.53 -40.75 -7.61
C ASP A 313 5.26 -39.92 -7.87
N SER A 314 5.35 -38.58 -7.87
CA SER A 314 4.19 -37.68 -7.92
C SER A 314 4.22 -36.71 -9.09
N PHE A 315 5.40 -36.34 -9.61
CA PHE A 315 5.51 -35.43 -10.74
C PHE A 315 5.45 -36.20 -12.06
N TYR A 316 4.60 -35.73 -12.95
CA TYR A 316 4.48 -36.22 -14.32
C TYR A 316 4.06 -35.09 -15.26
N ILE A 317 4.18 -35.30 -16.56
CA ILE A 317 3.78 -34.34 -17.59
C ILE A 317 2.82 -35.02 -18.56
N HIS A 318 1.60 -34.52 -18.65
CA HIS A 318 0.68 -34.85 -19.74
C HIS A 318 1.00 -34.00 -20.97
N VAL A 319 1.32 -34.69 -22.07
CA VAL A 319 1.58 -34.06 -23.36
C VAL A 319 0.36 -34.21 -24.25
N TYR A 320 -0.13 -33.10 -24.78
CA TYR A 320 -1.30 -33.01 -25.65
C TYR A 320 -0.90 -32.61 -27.08
N PRO A 321 -1.83 -32.74 -28.05
CA PRO A 321 -1.61 -32.19 -29.38
C PRO A 321 -1.28 -30.70 -29.32
N SER A 322 -0.29 -30.30 -30.11
CA SER A 322 0.13 -28.91 -30.17
C SER A 322 -0.80 -28.12 -31.08
N HIS A 323 -1.27 -26.96 -30.65
CA HIS A 323 -2.17 -26.10 -31.44
C HIS A 323 -1.52 -24.75 -31.72
N ARG A 324 -1.50 -24.37 -33.00
CA ARG A 324 -0.92 -23.10 -33.50
C ARG A 324 -1.94 -22.28 -34.27
N ASP A 325 -3.13 -22.15 -33.70
CA ASP A 325 -4.28 -21.50 -34.30
C ASP A 325 -4.58 -20.12 -33.69
N GLY A 326 -4.00 -19.78 -32.55
CA GLY A 326 -4.06 -18.46 -31.94
C GLY A 326 -3.53 -17.37 -32.85
N ARG A 327 -4.30 -16.28 -32.99
CA ARG A 327 -3.89 -15.09 -33.76
C ARG A 327 -4.11 -13.81 -32.98
N TYR A 328 -3.13 -12.91 -33.02
CA TYR A 328 -3.26 -11.62 -32.36
C TYR A 328 -4.17 -10.66 -33.16
N ASN A 329 -4.77 -9.69 -32.50
CA ASN A 329 -5.55 -8.67 -33.19
C ASN A 329 -4.70 -7.89 -34.22
N SER A 330 -5.34 -7.40 -35.28
CA SER A 330 -4.64 -6.77 -36.42
C SER A 330 -3.89 -5.48 -36.07
N LEU A 331 -4.28 -4.77 -35.02
CA LEU A 331 -3.54 -3.60 -34.55
C LEU A 331 -2.19 -4.02 -33.96
N TRP A 332 -2.16 -5.09 -33.16
CA TRP A 332 -0.94 -5.68 -32.61
C TRP A 332 0.01 -6.16 -33.70
N GLU A 333 -0.50 -6.83 -34.74
CA GLU A 333 0.28 -7.29 -35.90
C GLU A 333 0.91 -6.11 -36.66
N LYS A 334 0.14 -5.05 -36.94
CA LYS A 334 0.64 -3.86 -37.64
C LYS A 334 1.68 -3.09 -36.83
N ARG A 335 1.50 -2.99 -35.52
CA ARG A 335 2.49 -2.39 -34.62
C ARG A 335 3.78 -3.20 -34.57
N THR A 336 3.67 -4.52 -34.56
CA THR A 336 4.82 -5.43 -34.64
C THR A 336 5.59 -5.23 -35.95
N ALA A 337 4.90 -5.13 -37.09
CA ALA A 337 5.53 -4.81 -38.37
C ALA A 337 6.22 -3.43 -38.38
N PHE A 338 5.61 -2.41 -37.76
CA PHE A 338 6.26 -1.11 -37.59
C PHE A 338 7.53 -1.22 -36.74
N ASN A 339 7.46 -1.90 -35.60
CA ASN A 339 8.61 -2.02 -34.70
C ASN A 339 9.79 -2.71 -35.38
N ASN A 340 9.53 -3.76 -36.17
CA ASN A 340 10.56 -4.51 -36.90
C ASN A 340 11.50 -3.61 -37.74
N GLU A 341 10.99 -2.48 -38.23
CA GLU A 341 11.77 -1.53 -39.05
C GLU A 341 12.29 -0.32 -38.24
N ASN A 342 11.68 0.00 -37.10
CA ASN A 342 11.82 1.31 -36.45
C ASN A 342 12.31 1.26 -35.00
N THR A 343 11.95 0.22 -34.25
CA THR A 343 12.31 0.08 -32.83
C THR A 343 13.76 -0.31 -32.68
N LYS A 344 14.43 0.29 -31.69
CA LYS A 344 15.85 0.02 -31.39
C LYS A 344 16.08 -0.10 -29.90
N LEU A 345 17.03 -0.95 -29.53
CA LEU A 345 17.64 -0.92 -28.20
C LEU A 345 18.41 0.38 -28.01
N VAL A 346 18.33 0.94 -26.80
CA VAL A 346 19.10 2.12 -26.37
C VAL A 346 19.71 1.86 -25.00
N ASN A 347 20.72 2.66 -24.64
CA ASN A 347 21.48 2.51 -23.39
C ASN A 347 22.04 1.08 -23.24
N GLY A 348 22.68 0.59 -24.29
CA GLY A 348 23.06 -0.81 -24.41
C GLY A 348 21.85 -1.67 -24.75
N VAL A 349 21.28 -2.33 -23.74
CA VAL A 349 20.11 -3.22 -23.88
C VAL A 349 18.99 -2.83 -22.91
N ASP A 350 19.14 -1.72 -22.20
CA ASP A 350 18.33 -1.37 -21.03
C ASP A 350 17.13 -0.48 -21.35
N GLY A 351 16.93 -0.14 -22.63
CA GLY A 351 15.70 0.50 -23.05
C GLY A 351 15.30 0.35 -24.51
N LEU A 352 14.07 0.78 -24.80
CA LEU A 352 13.50 0.86 -26.15
C LEU A 352 13.31 2.30 -26.61
N ARG A 353 13.61 2.56 -27.89
CA ARG A 353 13.26 3.80 -28.60
C ARG A 353 12.40 3.47 -29.81
N ASN A 354 11.50 4.38 -30.17
CA ASN A 354 10.58 4.25 -31.31
C ASN A 354 9.69 3.00 -31.24
N TYR A 355 9.21 2.68 -30.04
CA TYR A 355 8.30 1.55 -29.81
C TYR A 355 6.85 2.02 -29.75
N THR A 356 5.95 1.33 -30.44
CA THR A 356 4.54 1.74 -30.59
C THR A 356 3.52 0.79 -29.94
N GLY A 357 3.98 -0.13 -29.06
CA GLY A 357 3.24 -1.34 -28.69
C GLY A 357 3.52 -2.49 -29.67
N GLY A 358 3.01 -3.70 -29.45
CA GLY A 358 3.34 -4.85 -30.29
C GLY A 358 4.59 -5.61 -29.84
N ILE A 359 5.10 -6.51 -30.66
CA ILE A 359 6.39 -7.15 -30.43
C ILE A 359 7.50 -6.25 -31.00
N PRO A 360 8.52 -5.85 -30.21
CA PRO A 360 9.55 -4.90 -30.65
C PRO A 360 10.53 -5.50 -31.67
N PHE A 361 10.94 -6.76 -31.49
CA PHE A 361 11.96 -7.41 -32.31
C PHE A 361 11.48 -8.79 -32.81
N PRO A 362 10.49 -8.85 -33.71
CA PRO A 362 9.94 -10.12 -34.20
C PRO A 362 10.96 -10.94 -35.03
N THR A 363 12.06 -10.33 -35.48
CA THR A 363 13.21 -11.00 -36.10
C THR A 363 14.47 -10.78 -35.24
N PRO A 364 14.56 -11.40 -34.04
CA PRO A 364 15.58 -11.04 -33.07
C PRO A 364 16.97 -11.50 -33.50
N GLU A 365 17.98 -10.67 -33.25
CA GLU A 365 19.39 -10.93 -33.55
C GLU A 365 20.19 -11.37 -32.31
N ASN A 366 19.69 -11.09 -31.11
CA ASN A 366 20.38 -11.36 -29.84
C ASN A 366 19.41 -11.69 -28.69
N GLY A 367 19.96 -12.11 -27.55
CA GLY A 367 19.17 -12.58 -26.41
C GLY A 367 18.39 -11.46 -25.71
N ALA A 368 18.90 -10.22 -25.74
CA ALA A 368 18.20 -9.09 -25.15
C ALA A 368 16.94 -8.73 -25.94
N GLU A 369 16.98 -8.80 -27.27
CA GLU A 369 15.81 -8.58 -28.13
C GLU A 369 14.71 -9.61 -27.90
N VAL A 370 15.08 -10.90 -27.79
CA VAL A 370 14.14 -11.97 -27.44
C VAL A 370 13.48 -11.69 -26.09
N LEU A 371 14.25 -11.28 -25.07
CA LEU A 371 13.67 -11.01 -23.76
C LEU A 371 12.79 -9.75 -23.76
N TRP A 372 13.17 -8.71 -24.51
CA TRP A 372 12.34 -7.53 -24.69
C TRP A 372 10.98 -7.87 -25.29
N ASN A 373 10.92 -8.81 -26.24
CA ASN A 373 9.65 -9.30 -26.77
C ASN A 373 8.75 -9.84 -25.67
N ALA A 374 9.29 -10.67 -24.78
CA ALA A 374 8.52 -11.23 -23.66
C ALA A 374 8.09 -10.19 -22.64
N ARG A 375 8.98 -9.25 -22.31
CA ARG A 375 8.72 -8.20 -21.31
C ARG A 375 7.56 -7.28 -21.68
N VAL A 376 7.31 -7.08 -22.98
CA VAL A 376 6.25 -6.18 -23.47
C VAL A 376 5.11 -6.92 -24.20
N ALA A 377 5.03 -8.25 -24.09
CA ALA A 377 3.98 -9.10 -24.64
C ALA A 377 2.62 -8.91 -23.92
N HIS A 378 2.11 -7.68 -23.93
CA HIS A 378 0.88 -7.24 -23.28
C HIS A 378 -0.08 -6.68 -24.32
N PRO A 379 -0.80 -7.54 -25.08
CA PRO A 379 -1.77 -7.08 -26.08
C PRO A 379 -2.95 -6.30 -25.47
N GLN A 380 -3.21 -6.50 -24.18
CA GLN A 380 -4.17 -5.75 -23.38
C GLN A 380 -3.63 -4.41 -22.87
N ALA A 381 -4.49 -3.39 -22.87
CA ALA A 381 -4.14 -2.05 -22.36
C ALA A 381 -4.37 -1.89 -20.86
N THR A 382 -5.39 -2.55 -20.30
CA THR A 382 -5.76 -2.40 -18.89
C THR A 382 -6.22 -3.74 -18.33
N ILE A 383 -5.62 -4.14 -17.21
CA ILE A 383 -5.99 -5.35 -16.48
C ILE A 383 -6.52 -4.97 -15.11
N MET A 384 -7.65 -5.55 -14.72
CA MET A 384 -8.25 -5.38 -13.41
C MET A 384 -8.72 -6.72 -12.87
N GLY A 385 -8.48 -6.99 -11.58
CA GLY A 385 -9.00 -8.21 -10.98
C GLY A 385 -8.57 -8.40 -9.54
N VAL A 386 -8.90 -9.58 -9.02
CA VAL A 386 -8.44 -10.08 -7.73
C VAL A 386 -7.69 -11.38 -8.00
N LEU A 387 -6.50 -11.52 -7.44
CA LEU A 387 -5.71 -12.73 -7.59
C LEU A 387 -5.11 -13.14 -6.25
N ASP A 388 -4.81 -14.43 -6.13
CA ASP A 388 -4.13 -15.01 -4.99
C ASP A 388 -2.72 -15.45 -5.38
N ASP A 389 -1.77 -15.19 -4.49
CA ASP A 389 -0.44 -15.79 -4.49
C ASP A 389 -0.37 -16.76 -3.31
N ILE A 390 0.05 -18.01 -3.55
CA ILE A 390 0.00 -19.07 -2.56
C ILE A 390 1.34 -19.77 -2.50
N ALA A 391 2.03 -19.67 -1.37
CA ALA A 391 3.20 -20.48 -1.07
C ALA A 391 2.77 -21.81 -0.45
N VAL A 392 3.32 -22.91 -0.96
CA VAL A 392 3.18 -24.25 -0.40
C VAL A 392 4.54 -24.70 0.13
N TYR A 393 4.58 -25.00 1.42
CA TYR A 393 5.78 -25.53 2.07
C TYR A 393 5.79 -27.07 1.97
N LEU A 394 6.98 -27.68 2.07
CA LEU A 394 7.15 -29.14 1.91
C LEU A 394 6.30 -29.98 2.88
N ASN A 395 5.93 -29.42 4.04
CA ASN A 395 5.05 -30.07 5.00
C ASN A 395 3.56 -29.96 4.65
N GLY A 396 3.21 -29.40 3.50
CA GLY A 396 1.84 -29.19 3.02
C GLY A 396 1.18 -27.91 3.54
N ASN A 397 1.81 -27.16 4.46
CA ASN A 397 1.25 -25.90 4.93
C ASN A 397 1.21 -24.87 3.78
N LYS A 398 0.13 -24.10 3.72
CA LYS A 398 -0.06 -23.05 2.72
C LYS A 398 -0.07 -21.66 3.36
N GLN A 399 0.47 -20.66 2.66
CA GLN A 399 0.36 -19.25 3.03
C GLN A 399 -0.15 -18.44 1.84
N GLU A 400 -1.24 -17.71 2.06
CA GLU A 400 -1.95 -16.95 1.02
C GLU A 400 -1.67 -15.45 1.13
N ARG A 401 -1.53 -14.80 -0.03
CA ARG A 401 -1.63 -13.35 -0.22
C ARG A 401 -2.69 -13.08 -1.30
N ARG A 402 -3.79 -12.46 -0.89
CA ARG A 402 -4.84 -11.99 -1.81
C ARG A 402 -4.63 -10.53 -2.11
N GLN A 403 -4.73 -10.16 -3.38
CA GLN A 403 -4.57 -8.78 -3.82
C GLN A 403 -5.56 -8.37 -4.92
N VAL A 404 -6.10 -7.17 -4.77
CA VAL A 404 -6.80 -6.46 -5.84
C VAL A 404 -5.75 -5.71 -6.65
N TYR A 405 -5.78 -5.86 -7.96
CA TYR A 405 -4.81 -5.22 -8.82
C TYR A 405 -5.47 -4.48 -9.98
N THR A 406 -4.84 -3.38 -10.39
CA THR A 406 -5.14 -2.63 -11.60
C THR A 406 -3.81 -2.32 -12.27
N THR A 407 -3.66 -2.71 -13.52
CA THR A 407 -2.43 -2.49 -14.29
C THR A 407 -2.79 -1.88 -15.64
N GLU A 408 -2.11 -0.81 -16.03
CA GLU A 408 -2.24 -0.18 -17.34
C GLU A 408 -0.92 -0.28 -18.10
N PHE A 409 -1.02 -0.59 -19.39
CA PHE A 409 0.06 -0.56 -20.37
C PHE A 409 -0.29 0.50 -21.42
N PRO A 410 0.02 1.78 -21.20
CA PRO A 410 -0.43 2.85 -22.10
C PRO A 410 0.01 2.67 -23.55
N PHE A 411 1.16 2.02 -23.80
CA PHE A 411 1.62 1.68 -25.15
C PHE A 411 0.66 0.74 -25.89
N SER A 412 -0.07 -0.11 -25.17
CA SER A 412 -1.03 -1.07 -25.74
C SER A 412 -2.42 -0.50 -25.97
N SER A 413 -2.69 0.76 -25.60
CA SER A 413 -4.00 1.38 -25.79
C SER A 413 -4.48 1.26 -27.24
N PRO A 414 -5.71 0.77 -27.51
CA PRO A 414 -6.23 0.63 -28.87
C PRO A 414 -6.46 1.98 -29.58
N SER A 415 -6.51 3.08 -28.82
CA SER A 415 -6.64 4.44 -29.37
C SER A 415 -5.33 5.00 -29.94
N ASN A 416 -4.18 4.38 -29.63
CA ASN A 416 -2.91 4.81 -30.19
C ASN A 416 -2.78 4.32 -31.66
N PRO A 417 -2.60 5.19 -32.66
CA PRO A 417 -2.30 4.73 -34.01
C PRO A 417 -0.94 4.04 -34.07
N VAL A 418 -0.72 3.25 -35.12
CA VAL A 418 0.60 2.67 -35.43
C VAL A 418 1.59 3.80 -35.64
N GLY A 419 2.78 3.68 -35.05
CA GLY A 419 3.86 4.67 -35.13
C GLY A 419 3.76 5.79 -34.09
N LYS A 420 2.78 5.75 -33.17
CA LYS A 420 2.78 6.62 -32.00
C LYS A 420 3.89 6.17 -31.04
N VAL A 421 4.88 7.04 -30.84
CA VAL A 421 6.12 6.76 -30.09
C VAL A 421 6.42 7.85 -29.05
N ASP A 422 5.37 8.46 -28.49
CA ASP A 422 5.47 9.56 -27.53
C ASP A 422 6.34 9.18 -26.33
N GLU A 423 7.26 10.07 -25.95
CA GLU A 423 8.19 9.83 -24.85
C GLU A 423 7.47 9.61 -23.50
N GLU A 424 6.36 10.31 -23.26
CA GLU A 424 5.54 10.15 -22.06
C GLU A 424 4.98 8.72 -21.89
N ILE A 425 4.61 8.07 -23.01
CA ILE A 425 4.19 6.66 -23.00
C ILE A 425 5.36 5.76 -22.61
N GLY A 426 6.58 6.08 -23.06
CA GLY A 426 7.79 5.35 -22.69
C GLY A 426 8.18 5.52 -21.22
N ILE A 427 7.96 6.69 -20.63
CA ILE A 427 8.24 6.99 -19.21
C ILE A 427 7.26 6.28 -18.27
N ASN A 428 6.00 6.19 -18.69
CA ASN A 428 4.90 5.59 -17.92
C ASN A 428 4.33 4.37 -18.66
N ALA A 429 5.22 3.49 -19.12
CA ALA A 429 4.89 2.36 -19.98
C ALA A 429 4.12 1.25 -19.26
N GLY A 430 4.33 1.10 -17.96
CA GLY A 430 3.54 0.24 -17.08
C GLY A 430 3.12 1.01 -15.84
N LEU A 431 1.84 0.99 -15.50
CA LEU A 431 1.30 1.62 -14.30
C LEU A 431 0.59 0.55 -13.48
N VAL A 432 1.15 0.20 -12.33
CA VAL A 432 0.65 -0.88 -11.47
C VAL A 432 0.09 -0.28 -10.19
N HIS A 433 -1.08 -0.73 -9.78
CA HIS A 433 -1.64 -0.49 -8.46
C HIS A 433 -2.12 -1.82 -7.87
N ILE A 434 -1.63 -2.13 -6.66
CA ILE A 434 -1.95 -3.34 -5.92
C ILE A 434 -2.46 -2.93 -4.54
N THR A 435 -3.55 -3.54 -4.09
CA THR A 435 -4.07 -3.43 -2.71
C THR A 435 -4.14 -4.83 -2.11
N LEU A 436 -3.49 -5.03 -0.97
CA LEU A 436 -3.54 -6.32 -0.27
C LEU A 436 -4.85 -6.47 0.50
N GLU A 437 -5.52 -7.62 0.34
CA GLU A 437 -6.68 -8.02 1.13
C GLU A 437 -6.30 -9.07 2.17
N LYS A 438 -5.32 -9.94 1.86
CA LYS A 438 -4.73 -10.91 2.78
C LYS A 438 -3.21 -10.86 2.72
N PRO A 439 -2.51 -11.23 3.80
CA PRO A 439 -3.04 -11.59 5.12
C PRO A 439 -3.61 -10.38 5.88
N GLU A 440 -4.46 -10.60 6.89
CA GLU A 440 -5.16 -9.52 7.61
C GLU A 440 -4.20 -8.47 8.20
N ARG A 441 -2.99 -8.88 8.61
CA ARG A 441 -1.95 -7.97 9.13
C ARG A 441 -1.47 -6.93 8.10
N GLN A 442 -1.56 -7.24 6.82
CA GLN A 442 -1.12 -6.38 5.70
C GLN A 442 -2.28 -5.80 4.90
N LYS A 443 -3.52 -6.11 5.28
CA LYS A 443 -4.72 -5.66 4.59
C LYS A 443 -4.79 -4.14 4.49
N GLY A 444 -5.14 -3.66 3.29
CA GLY A 444 -5.16 -2.24 2.94
C GLY A 444 -3.80 -1.64 2.61
N GLN A 445 -2.70 -2.41 2.72
CA GLN A 445 -1.42 -1.97 2.17
C GLN A 445 -1.55 -1.83 0.65
N MET A 446 -1.11 -0.69 0.13
CA MET A 446 -1.18 -0.41 -1.31
C MET A 446 0.21 -0.14 -1.87
N THR A 447 0.47 -0.66 -3.06
CA THR A 447 1.70 -0.42 -3.81
C THR A 447 1.34 0.18 -5.17
N VAL A 448 1.99 1.27 -5.53
CA VAL A 448 1.93 1.81 -6.90
C VAL A 448 3.32 1.79 -7.51
N VAL A 449 3.41 1.37 -8.77
CA VAL A 449 4.65 1.32 -9.54
C VAL A 449 4.44 1.96 -10.91
N HIS A 450 5.39 2.78 -11.34
CA HIS A 450 5.51 3.21 -12.74
C HIS A 450 6.78 2.59 -13.32
N GLU A 451 6.61 1.89 -14.43
CA GLU A 451 7.67 1.30 -15.24
C GLU A 451 7.96 2.19 -16.44
N ALA A 452 9.24 2.45 -16.66
CA ALA A 452 9.73 3.03 -17.89
C ALA A 452 10.23 1.93 -18.85
N LEU A 453 10.12 2.18 -20.15
CA LEU A 453 10.79 1.40 -21.19
C LEU A 453 12.30 1.60 -21.21
N ASP A 454 12.81 2.68 -20.62
CA ASP A 454 14.24 2.96 -20.50
C ASP A 454 14.55 3.29 -19.05
N GLN A 455 15.02 2.28 -18.32
CA GLN A 455 15.23 2.39 -16.87
C GLN A 455 16.56 3.03 -16.50
N VAL A 456 17.45 3.26 -17.47
CA VAL A 456 18.70 4.00 -17.28
C VAL A 456 18.43 5.50 -17.30
N THR A 457 17.57 5.96 -18.22
CA THR A 457 17.18 7.37 -18.29
C THR A 457 16.09 7.71 -17.26
N HIS A 458 15.17 6.77 -16.99
CA HIS A 458 14.04 6.99 -16.09
C HIS A 458 13.89 5.83 -15.11
N ASP A 459 14.38 6.02 -13.88
CA ASP A 459 14.27 5.01 -12.82
C ASP A 459 12.84 4.51 -12.61
N ARG A 460 12.71 3.22 -12.28
CA ARG A 460 11.45 2.64 -11.80
C ARG A 460 10.92 3.44 -10.61
N LYS A 461 9.63 3.81 -10.67
CA LYS A 461 9.00 4.64 -9.65
C LYS A 461 8.00 3.85 -8.81
N ALA A 462 8.38 3.45 -7.59
CA ALA A 462 7.48 2.76 -6.67
C ALA A 462 7.19 3.53 -5.38
N TRP A 463 5.96 3.40 -4.88
CA TRP A 463 5.51 3.91 -3.59
C TRP A 463 4.63 2.89 -2.88
N VAL A 464 4.75 2.85 -1.55
CA VAL A 464 3.93 1.98 -0.69
C VAL A 464 3.18 2.83 0.33
N TYR A 465 1.88 2.58 0.47
CA TYR A 465 1.04 3.05 1.57
C TYR A 465 0.99 1.99 2.67
N VAL A 466 1.36 2.36 3.89
CA VAL A 466 1.33 1.46 5.06
C VAL A 466 0.17 1.84 5.97
N PRO A 467 -0.87 0.98 6.12
CA PRO A 467 -2.10 1.30 6.86
C PRO A 467 -1.85 1.69 8.31
N GLY A 468 -1.00 0.93 9.02
CA GLY A 468 -0.71 1.17 10.43
C GLY A 468 -0.11 2.55 10.73
N SER A 469 0.65 3.11 9.80
CA SER A 469 1.22 4.46 9.94
C SER A 469 0.46 5.53 9.14
N ARG A 470 -0.49 5.13 8.29
CA ARG A 470 -1.21 5.96 7.31
C ARG A 470 -0.30 6.86 6.46
N ARG A 471 0.89 6.36 6.09
CA ARG A 471 1.88 7.11 5.30
C ARG A 471 2.16 6.42 3.97
N VAL A 472 2.32 7.25 2.95
CA VAL A 472 2.91 6.86 1.66
C VAL A 472 4.41 7.13 1.69
N ARG A 473 5.20 6.14 1.30
CA ARG A 473 6.67 6.22 1.25
C ARG A 473 7.17 5.82 -0.13
N ARG A 474 8.26 6.43 -0.57
CA ARG A 474 9.02 5.97 -1.73
C ARG A 474 9.60 4.58 -1.41
N ALA A 475 9.50 3.64 -2.35
CA ALA A 475 9.91 2.25 -2.15
C ALA A 475 10.91 1.82 -3.22
N PRO A 476 12.16 2.33 -3.20
CA PRO A 476 13.16 2.01 -4.22
C PRO A 476 13.58 0.54 -4.21
N THR A 477 13.31 -0.18 -3.11
CA THR A 477 13.55 -1.62 -2.98
C THR A 477 12.56 -2.46 -3.80
N VAL A 478 11.51 -1.87 -4.38
CA VAL A 478 10.56 -2.59 -5.25
C VAL A 478 11.20 -2.81 -6.63
N GLY A 479 12.12 -3.77 -6.71
CA GLY A 479 12.83 -4.14 -7.93
C GLY A 479 13.88 -5.23 -7.69
N HIS A 480 14.38 -5.79 -8.80
CA HIS A 480 15.43 -6.80 -8.84
C HIS A 480 15.22 -7.96 -7.86
N ASP A 481 16.26 -8.33 -7.10
CA ASP A 481 16.36 -9.48 -6.22
C ASP A 481 15.70 -9.35 -4.85
N THR A 482 14.92 -8.28 -4.62
CA THR A 482 14.15 -8.16 -3.37
C THR A 482 13.13 -9.30 -3.28
N PRO A 483 13.11 -10.07 -2.17
CA PRO A 483 12.13 -11.14 -1.99
C PRO A 483 10.68 -10.63 -2.03
N ASP A 484 9.79 -11.37 -2.68
CA ASP A 484 8.35 -11.10 -2.77
C ASP A 484 7.50 -12.36 -2.53
N GLY A 485 6.21 -12.14 -2.29
CA GLY A 485 5.23 -13.21 -2.09
C GLY A 485 5.23 -13.77 -0.66
N PRO A 486 4.18 -14.53 -0.31
CA PRO A 486 4.21 -15.40 0.86
C PRO A 486 5.49 -16.25 0.90
N GLY A 487 6.16 -16.31 2.05
CA GLY A 487 7.40 -17.08 2.22
C GLY A 487 8.65 -16.53 1.52
N GLY A 488 8.57 -15.49 0.68
CA GLY A 488 9.74 -14.91 -0.01
C GLY A 488 10.38 -15.86 -1.04
N LEU A 489 9.59 -16.73 -1.66
CA LEU A 489 10.06 -17.79 -2.57
C LEU A 489 10.34 -17.31 -4.00
N VAL A 490 10.10 -16.03 -4.30
CA VAL A 490 10.41 -15.37 -5.56
C VAL A 490 11.05 -14.01 -5.31
N THR A 491 11.69 -13.44 -6.32
CA THR A 491 12.10 -12.02 -6.33
C THR A 491 11.08 -11.16 -7.06
N ILE A 492 11.11 -9.84 -6.84
CA ILE A 492 10.20 -8.90 -7.52
C ILE A 492 10.33 -8.99 -9.05
N ASP A 493 11.55 -9.22 -9.54
CA ASP A 493 11.83 -9.36 -10.96
C ASP A 493 11.53 -10.76 -11.55
N ASP A 494 11.07 -11.73 -10.76
CA ASP A 494 10.57 -13.02 -11.26
C ASP A 494 9.13 -12.96 -11.78
N SER A 495 8.35 -11.95 -11.36
CA SER A 495 6.94 -11.84 -11.76
C SER A 495 6.79 -11.72 -13.29
N LEU A 496 5.92 -12.55 -13.87
CA LEU A 496 5.74 -12.74 -15.32
C LEU A 496 6.98 -13.34 -16.01
N GLY A 497 7.79 -14.08 -15.26
CA GLY A 497 9.03 -14.72 -15.71
C GLY A 497 10.21 -13.75 -15.67
N PHE A 498 10.02 -12.52 -16.12
CA PHE A 498 10.96 -11.42 -15.95
C PHE A 498 10.29 -10.06 -16.14
N ASN A 499 10.42 -9.14 -15.17
CA ASN A 499 9.96 -7.75 -15.33
C ASN A 499 11.01 -6.68 -14.98
N GLY A 500 12.20 -7.11 -14.54
CA GLY A 500 13.26 -6.25 -14.03
C GLY A 500 13.95 -5.39 -15.10
N ALA A 501 14.90 -4.57 -14.64
CA ALA A 501 15.85 -3.89 -15.51
C ALA A 501 16.82 -4.91 -16.14
N MET A 502 17.23 -4.64 -17.38
CA MET A 502 18.11 -5.52 -18.16
C MET A 502 19.61 -5.36 -17.79
N ASP A 503 19.91 -4.47 -16.85
CA ASP A 503 21.21 -3.83 -16.62
C ASP A 503 22.20 -4.73 -15.87
N ARG A 504 21.72 -5.73 -15.15
CA ARG A 504 22.56 -6.62 -14.31
C ARG A 504 23.17 -7.81 -15.05
N TYR A 505 22.64 -8.16 -16.23
CA TYR A 505 23.01 -9.41 -16.91
C TYR A 505 23.58 -9.19 -18.31
N GLU A 506 24.43 -10.11 -18.72
CA GLU A 506 24.81 -10.33 -20.12
C GLU A 506 23.82 -11.33 -20.74
N TRP A 507 23.19 -10.94 -21.85
CA TRP A 507 22.10 -11.67 -22.47
C TRP A 507 22.58 -12.46 -23.70
N ASN A 508 22.69 -13.77 -23.55
CA ASN A 508 23.20 -14.67 -24.58
C ASN A 508 22.05 -15.45 -25.23
N LEU A 509 21.95 -15.39 -26.55
CA LEU A 509 21.01 -16.22 -27.30
C LEU A 509 21.65 -17.57 -27.58
N LEU A 510 21.13 -18.64 -26.96
CA LEU A 510 21.64 -19.99 -27.18
C LEU A 510 21.11 -20.61 -28.47
N GLY A 511 19.89 -20.23 -28.86
CA GLY A 511 19.25 -20.67 -30.10
C GLY A 511 17.77 -20.99 -29.90
N ARG A 512 17.23 -21.82 -30.80
CA ARG A 512 15.84 -22.31 -30.74
C ARG A 512 15.82 -23.80 -30.39
N LYS A 513 14.77 -24.27 -29.73
CA LYS A 513 14.60 -25.69 -29.35
C LYS A 513 13.13 -26.09 -29.38
N GLU A 514 12.82 -27.35 -29.66
CA GLU A 514 11.49 -27.93 -29.43
C GLU A 514 11.38 -28.41 -27.97
N VAL A 515 10.45 -27.85 -27.20
CA VAL A 515 10.30 -28.12 -25.77
C VAL A 515 8.83 -28.30 -25.42
N TYR A 516 8.53 -29.25 -24.52
CA TYR A 516 7.20 -29.36 -23.92
C TYR A 516 7.00 -28.22 -22.93
N ILE A 517 6.11 -27.30 -23.25
CA ILE A 517 5.83 -26.10 -22.45
C ILE A 517 4.39 -26.10 -21.95
N PRO A 518 4.12 -25.50 -20.78
CA PRO A 518 2.74 -25.25 -20.36
C PRO A 518 2.06 -24.32 -21.38
N TYR A 519 0.99 -24.81 -22.01
CA TYR A 519 0.28 -24.10 -23.08
C TYR A 519 -1.20 -24.44 -23.08
N HIS A 520 -2.05 -23.47 -23.42
CA HIS A 520 -3.51 -23.62 -23.38
C HIS A 520 -4.02 -24.21 -22.05
N THR A 521 -3.47 -23.77 -20.93
CA THR A 521 -3.72 -24.36 -19.61
C THR A 521 -5.06 -23.90 -18.98
N TYR A 522 -6.15 -23.96 -19.74
CA TYR A 522 -7.48 -23.50 -19.30
C TYR A 522 -8.00 -24.27 -18.08
N LYS A 523 -7.79 -25.59 -18.04
CA LYS A 523 -8.19 -26.47 -16.92
C LYS A 523 -7.61 -26.00 -15.58
N PHE A 524 -6.39 -25.46 -15.56
CA PHE A 524 -5.72 -24.96 -14.35
C PHE A 524 -6.38 -23.70 -13.77
N ASP A 525 -6.98 -22.85 -14.62
CA ASP A 525 -7.69 -21.63 -14.20
C ASP A 525 -9.18 -21.89 -13.89
N SER A 526 -9.64 -23.15 -13.96
CA SER A 526 -11.04 -23.49 -13.77
C SER A 526 -11.50 -23.19 -12.33
N PRO A 527 -12.64 -22.49 -12.13
CA PRO A 527 -13.21 -22.27 -10.81
C PRO A 527 -13.82 -23.54 -10.19
N ASP A 528 -13.91 -24.63 -10.94
CA ASP A 528 -14.43 -25.91 -10.45
C ASP A 528 -13.40 -26.69 -9.61
N VAL A 529 -12.18 -26.17 -9.48
CA VAL A 529 -11.07 -26.81 -8.76
C VAL A 529 -10.55 -25.85 -7.69
N ASP A 530 -10.52 -26.30 -6.44
CA ASP A 530 -10.03 -25.52 -5.31
C ASP A 530 -8.50 -25.56 -5.17
N TYR A 531 -7.95 -24.67 -4.35
CA TYR A 531 -6.50 -24.60 -4.15
C TYR A 531 -5.95 -25.82 -3.39
N GLU A 532 -6.76 -26.51 -2.59
CA GLU A 532 -6.31 -27.72 -1.89
C GLU A 532 -6.05 -28.88 -2.85
N THR A 533 -6.90 -29.03 -3.88
CA THR A 533 -6.74 -30.04 -4.94
C THR A 533 -5.63 -29.66 -5.91
N LEU A 534 -5.51 -28.37 -6.24
CA LEU A 534 -4.60 -27.89 -7.27
C LEU A 534 -3.15 -27.76 -6.78
N LEU A 535 -2.95 -27.44 -5.50
CA LEU A 535 -1.65 -27.10 -4.93
C LEU A 535 -1.20 -28.14 -3.89
N GLU A 536 -0.63 -29.24 -4.39
CA GLU A 536 -0.08 -30.34 -3.59
C GLU A 536 1.30 -29.99 -3.01
N SER A 537 1.86 -30.86 -2.15
CA SER A 537 3.23 -30.63 -1.66
C SER A 537 4.26 -30.88 -2.75
N GLY A 538 5.27 -30.02 -2.86
CA GLY A 538 6.40 -30.18 -3.77
C GLY A 538 6.19 -29.62 -5.18
N HIS A 539 5.00 -29.77 -5.76
CA HIS A 539 4.62 -29.22 -7.06
C HIS A 539 3.10 -29.03 -7.18
N ALA A 540 2.66 -28.19 -8.12
CA ALA A 540 1.25 -28.14 -8.49
C ALA A 540 0.78 -29.48 -9.08
N ASN A 541 -0.50 -29.80 -8.90
CA ASN A 541 -1.07 -31.08 -9.33
C ASN A 541 -0.98 -31.22 -10.87
N PRO A 542 -0.21 -32.19 -11.41
CA PRO A 542 -0.02 -32.30 -12.84
C PRO A 542 -1.27 -32.69 -13.63
N GLU A 543 -2.29 -33.25 -12.99
CA GLU A 543 -3.58 -33.59 -13.60
C GLU A 543 -4.28 -32.36 -14.23
N PHE A 544 -4.04 -31.16 -13.69
CA PHE A 544 -4.64 -29.91 -14.18
C PHE A 544 -3.73 -29.14 -15.14
N MET A 545 -2.54 -29.68 -15.42
CA MET A 545 -1.56 -29.08 -16.31
C MET A 545 -1.67 -29.67 -17.72
N ARG A 546 -1.49 -28.80 -18.71
CA ARG A 546 -1.45 -29.16 -20.13
C ARG A 546 -0.11 -28.73 -20.70
N TYR A 547 0.63 -29.68 -21.28
CA TYR A 547 1.86 -29.37 -22.01
C TYR A 547 1.68 -29.68 -23.49
N GLU A 548 2.16 -28.78 -24.32
CA GLU A 548 2.21 -28.94 -25.77
C GLU A 548 3.65 -28.80 -26.24
N LEU A 549 4.01 -29.43 -27.35
CA LEU A 549 5.33 -29.28 -27.94
C LEU A 549 5.37 -28.01 -28.77
N HIS A 550 6.22 -27.06 -28.40
CA HIS A 550 6.39 -25.82 -29.15
C HIS A 550 7.87 -25.54 -29.41
N ARG A 551 8.12 -24.65 -30.37
CA ARG A 551 9.46 -24.11 -30.59
C ARG A 551 9.64 -22.89 -29.68
N VAL A 552 10.73 -22.89 -28.92
CA VAL A 552 11.06 -21.82 -28.00
C VAL A 552 12.42 -21.22 -28.34
N TRP A 553 12.58 -19.93 -28.09
CA TRP A 553 13.88 -19.29 -28.00
C TRP A 553 14.47 -19.51 -26.61
N VAL A 554 15.75 -19.86 -26.55
CA VAL A 554 16.46 -20.09 -25.29
C VAL A 554 17.48 -18.98 -25.06
N VAL A 555 17.26 -18.20 -24.02
CA VAL A 555 18.11 -17.06 -23.63
C VAL A 555 18.75 -17.35 -22.28
N GLU A 556 20.06 -17.15 -22.19
CA GLU A 556 20.82 -17.27 -20.95
C GLU A 556 21.32 -15.89 -20.50
N ALA A 557 20.94 -15.51 -19.28
CA ALA A 557 21.35 -14.28 -18.63
C ALA A 557 22.43 -14.59 -17.59
N ASN A 558 23.66 -14.15 -17.84
CA ASN A 558 24.79 -14.34 -16.94
C ASN A 558 25.05 -13.05 -16.15
N LEU A 559 25.13 -13.11 -14.82
CA LEU A 559 25.30 -11.93 -13.98
C LEU A 559 26.64 -11.25 -14.32
N LYS A 560 26.61 -9.94 -14.58
CA LYS A 560 27.83 -9.16 -14.85
C LYS A 560 28.75 -9.19 -13.62
N ALA A 561 30.06 -9.15 -13.85
CA ALA A 561 31.07 -9.28 -12.81
C ALA A 561 31.01 -8.17 -11.73
N ASP A 562 30.50 -6.99 -12.08
CA ASP A 562 30.34 -5.82 -11.23
C ASP A 562 28.91 -5.67 -10.66
N ALA A 563 27.98 -6.53 -11.09
CA ALA A 563 26.59 -6.52 -10.62
C ALA A 563 26.39 -7.42 -9.40
N ARG A 564 25.27 -7.21 -8.69
CA ARG A 564 24.82 -8.07 -7.59
C ARG A 564 23.41 -8.56 -7.86
N HIS A 565 23.19 -9.84 -7.65
CA HIS A 565 21.87 -10.47 -7.65
C HIS A 565 21.95 -11.79 -6.90
N VAL A 566 20.83 -12.25 -6.34
CA VAL A 566 20.74 -13.59 -5.71
C VAL A 566 20.86 -14.74 -6.72
N TYR A 567 20.63 -14.45 -8.01
CA TYR A 567 20.78 -15.41 -9.11
C TYR A 567 22.03 -15.05 -9.90
N ALA A 568 22.97 -16.00 -10.02
CA ALA A 568 24.18 -15.78 -10.81
C ALA A 568 23.96 -16.03 -12.30
N LYS A 569 22.96 -16.87 -12.63
CA LYS A 569 22.57 -17.19 -13.99
C LYS A 569 21.07 -17.44 -14.05
N ARG A 570 20.43 -17.05 -15.14
CA ARG A 570 19.04 -17.41 -15.45
C ARG A 570 18.95 -17.95 -16.87
N ARG A 571 18.08 -18.92 -17.12
CA ARG A 571 17.75 -19.41 -18.46
C ARG A 571 16.25 -19.32 -18.69
N PHE A 572 15.89 -18.65 -19.78
CA PHE A 572 14.52 -18.38 -20.17
C PHE A 572 14.17 -19.17 -21.42
N TYR A 573 12.97 -19.74 -21.44
CA TYR A 573 12.38 -20.39 -22.61
C TYR A 573 11.17 -19.57 -23.03
N ILE A 574 11.26 -18.92 -24.19
CA ILE A 574 10.26 -17.99 -24.70
C ILE A 574 9.58 -18.64 -25.90
N ASP A 575 8.27 -18.87 -25.81
CA ASP A 575 7.48 -19.42 -26.90
C ASP A 575 7.47 -18.48 -28.12
N GLU A 576 7.68 -19.00 -29.32
CA GLU A 576 7.83 -18.16 -30.52
C GLU A 576 6.51 -17.55 -31.01
N ASP A 577 5.37 -18.17 -30.74
CA ASP A 577 4.07 -17.70 -31.22
C ASP A 577 3.44 -16.67 -30.27
N SER A 578 3.58 -16.90 -28.97
CA SER A 578 3.00 -16.04 -27.93
C SER A 578 3.98 -14.99 -27.39
N TRP A 579 5.28 -15.20 -27.59
CA TRP A 579 6.38 -14.44 -26.99
C TRP A 579 6.39 -14.42 -25.46
N HIS A 580 5.59 -15.24 -24.77
CA HIS A 580 5.65 -15.33 -23.31
C HIS A 580 6.78 -16.25 -22.85
N ILE A 581 7.39 -15.92 -21.69
CA ILE A 581 8.26 -16.87 -20.97
C ILE A 581 7.37 -17.98 -20.41
N THR A 582 7.66 -19.23 -20.76
CA THR A 582 6.87 -20.40 -20.33
C THR A 582 7.63 -21.30 -19.35
N LEU A 583 8.97 -21.30 -19.43
CA LEU A 583 9.84 -21.95 -18.46
C LEU A 583 10.98 -21.00 -18.06
N LEU A 584 11.39 -21.10 -16.79
CA LEU A 584 12.50 -20.33 -16.21
C LEU A 584 13.37 -21.24 -15.35
N GLU A 585 14.68 -21.08 -15.44
CA GLU A 585 15.66 -21.73 -14.57
C GLU A 585 16.56 -20.67 -13.95
N SER A 586 16.65 -20.62 -12.63
CA SER A 586 17.51 -19.67 -11.90
C SER A 586 18.55 -20.42 -11.08
N TYR A 587 19.81 -20.04 -11.23
CA TYR A 587 20.97 -20.71 -10.62
C TYR A 587 21.61 -19.81 -9.56
N ASP A 588 22.08 -20.41 -8.48
CA ASP A 588 22.74 -19.69 -7.40
C ASP A 588 24.21 -19.36 -7.70
N GLY A 589 24.89 -18.67 -6.77
CA GLY A 589 26.30 -18.29 -6.90
C GLY A 589 27.31 -19.44 -6.95
N ARG A 590 26.91 -20.68 -6.66
CA ARG A 590 27.74 -21.88 -6.82
C ARG A 590 27.56 -22.53 -8.20
N GLY A 591 26.55 -22.09 -8.96
CA GLY A 591 26.17 -22.66 -10.25
C GLY A 591 25.14 -23.78 -10.14
N ASP A 592 24.58 -24.02 -8.95
CA ASP A 592 23.55 -25.04 -8.75
C ASP A 592 22.19 -24.48 -9.21
N LEU A 593 21.37 -25.32 -9.87
CA LEU A 593 20.00 -24.95 -10.19
C LEU A 593 19.21 -24.80 -8.89
N TRP A 594 18.67 -23.61 -8.65
CA TRP A 594 17.99 -23.29 -7.40
C TRP A 594 16.48 -23.22 -7.59
N ARG A 595 16.00 -22.47 -8.59
CA ARG A 595 14.56 -22.29 -8.81
C ARG A 595 14.14 -22.65 -10.23
N VAL A 596 12.98 -23.28 -10.34
CA VAL A 596 12.34 -23.66 -11.61
C VAL A 596 10.97 -23.00 -11.70
N GLY A 597 10.82 -22.09 -12.66
CA GLY A 597 9.56 -21.45 -13.01
C GLY A 597 8.83 -22.21 -14.12
N ILE A 598 7.55 -22.48 -13.91
CA ILE A 598 6.60 -22.99 -14.92
C ILE A 598 5.49 -21.96 -15.03
N LEU A 599 5.33 -21.37 -16.21
CA LEU A 599 4.45 -20.23 -16.42
C LEU A 599 3.37 -20.57 -17.42
N ASN A 600 2.14 -20.63 -16.94
CA ASN A 600 0.98 -20.99 -17.73
C ASN A 600 0.62 -19.89 -18.73
N THR A 601 0.15 -20.29 -19.91
CA THR A 601 -0.34 -19.40 -20.94
C THR A 601 -1.70 -19.87 -21.45
N VAL A 602 -2.55 -18.90 -21.79
CA VAL A 602 -3.84 -19.16 -22.45
C VAL A 602 -4.07 -18.12 -23.53
N TYR A 603 -4.83 -18.48 -24.56
CA TYR A 603 -5.36 -17.52 -25.52
C TYR A 603 -6.62 -16.86 -24.94
N ASP A 604 -6.63 -15.53 -24.88
CA ASP A 604 -7.79 -14.76 -24.44
C ASP A 604 -8.61 -14.28 -25.65
N PHE A 605 -9.88 -14.66 -25.69
CA PHE A 605 -10.76 -14.39 -26.83
C PHE A 605 -11.22 -12.92 -26.93
N ALA A 606 -11.20 -12.15 -25.83
CA ALA A 606 -11.57 -10.74 -25.84
C ALA A 606 -10.39 -9.88 -26.31
N VAL A 607 -9.20 -10.16 -25.79
CA VAL A 607 -7.96 -9.49 -26.18
C VAL A 607 -7.52 -9.91 -27.59
N LYS A 608 -7.90 -11.14 -28.00
CA LYS A 608 -7.44 -11.82 -29.20
C LYS A 608 -5.92 -11.87 -29.20
N GLY A 609 -5.38 -12.66 -28.28
CA GLY A 609 -3.94 -12.83 -28.07
C GLY A 609 -3.66 -13.68 -26.85
N TYR A 610 -2.42 -14.17 -26.73
CA TYR A 610 -2.00 -14.94 -25.57
C TYR A 610 -1.66 -14.06 -24.38
N VAL A 611 -1.97 -14.56 -23.20
CA VAL A 611 -1.71 -13.90 -21.92
C VAL A 611 -1.10 -14.88 -20.92
N ALA A 612 -0.15 -14.39 -20.13
CA ALA A 612 0.42 -15.14 -19.02
C ALA A 612 -0.60 -15.31 -17.89
N ARG A 613 -0.68 -16.53 -17.36
CA ARG A 613 -1.60 -16.97 -16.30
C ARG A 613 -0.80 -17.43 -15.08
N ALA A 614 -1.32 -18.37 -14.30
CA ALA A 614 -0.68 -18.84 -13.07
C ALA A 614 0.80 -19.18 -13.28
N GLN A 615 1.64 -18.86 -12.30
CA GLN A 615 3.10 -19.06 -12.41
C GLN A 615 3.60 -19.79 -11.18
N MET A 616 4.25 -20.93 -11.38
CA MET A 616 4.73 -21.78 -10.29
C MET A 616 6.25 -21.72 -10.24
N PHE A 617 6.79 -21.20 -9.15
CA PHE A 617 8.23 -21.12 -8.91
C PHE A 617 8.61 -22.10 -7.81
N HIS A 618 9.30 -23.18 -8.20
CA HIS A 618 9.71 -24.26 -7.33
C HIS A 618 11.11 -23.99 -6.79
N ASP A 619 11.26 -23.96 -5.47
CA ASP A 619 12.55 -23.85 -4.80
C ASP A 619 13.11 -25.25 -4.55
N LEU A 620 14.08 -25.65 -5.36
CA LEU A 620 14.64 -27.01 -5.32
C LEU A 620 15.44 -27.30 -4.05
N GLN A 621 15.86 -26.27 -3.30
CA GLN A 621 16.62 -26.47 -2.07
C GLN A 621 15.67 -26.77 -0.90
N SER A 622 14.62 -25.97 -0.72
CA SER A 622 13.64 -26.14 0.35
C SER A 622 12.56 -27.18 0.05
N GLY A 623 12.29 -27.45 -1.23
CA GLY A 623 11.17 -28.28 -1.68
C GLY A 623 9.80 -27.57 -1.61
N GLY A 624 9.76 -26.32 -1.17
CA GLY A 624 8.56 -25.48 -1.28
C GLY A 624 8.44 -24.85 -2.66
N TYR A 625 7.26 -24.33 -2.98
CA TYR A 625 7.05 -23.54 -4.18
C TYR A 625 5.98 -22.47 -3.93
N ILE A 626 5.91 -21.50 -4.84
CA ILE A 626 4.86 -20.48 -4.83
C ILE A 626 4.14 -20.45 -6.18
N SER A 627 2.81 -20.42 -6.13
CA SER A 627 1.95 -20.16 -7.27
C SER A 627 1.47 -18.71 -7.21
N LEU A 628 1.82 -17.91 -8.21
CA LEU A 628 1.38 -16.53 -8.36
C LEU A 628 0.16 -16.44 -9.28
N ARG A 629 -0.65 -15.40 -9.09
CA ARG A 629 -1.75 -15.00 -10.00
C ARG A 629 -2.87 -16.05 -10.16
N MET A 630 -3.13 -16.81 -9.10
CA MET A 630 -4.24 -17.77 -9.03
C MET A 630 -5.58 -17.03 -9.02
N ILE A 631 -6.60 -17.62 -9.66
CA ILE A 631 -7.94 -17.01 -9.76
C ILE A 631 -9.11 -17.96 -9.41
N ASN A 632 -8.82 -19.22 -9.09
CA ASN A 632 -9.83 -20.27 -8.97
C ASN A 632 -10.87 -19.94 -7.90
N GLU A 633 -10.44 -19.35 -6.78
CA GLU A 633 -11.31 -18.90 -5.68
C GLU A 633 -11.54 -17.38 -5.66
N THR A 634 -11.34 -16.72 -6.80
CA THR A 634 -11.66 -15.30 -7.01
C THR A 634 -12.60 -15.13 -8.20
N SER A 635 -12.18 -14.34 -9.20
CA SER A 635 -12.86 -14.19 -10.47
C SER A 635 -11.83 -13.97 -11.58
N PRO A 636 -12.15 -14.37 -12.83
CA PRO A 636 -11.29 -14.06 -13.96
C PRO A 636 -11.02 -12.56 -14.07
N SER A 637 -9.77 -12.23 -14.34
CA SER A 637 -9.38 -10.83 -14.49
C SER A 637 -9.99 -10.23 -15.76
N ASN A 638 -10.48 -9.00 -15.66
CA ASN A 638 -10.92 -8.21 -16.80
C ASN A 638 -9.68 -7.60 -17.48
N LEU A 639 -9.36 -8.10 -18.67
CA LEU A 639 -8.24 -7.67 -19.51
C LEU A 639 -8.61 -6.53 -20.47
N MET A 640 -9.87 -6.09 -20.45
CA MET A 640 -10.39 -4.98 -21.24
C MET A 640 -10.95 -3.89 -20.31
N GLY A 641 -10.29 -3.70 -19.17
CA GLY A 641 -10.70 -2.71 -18.17
C GLY A 641 -10.67 -1.28 -18.71
N GLN A 642 -11.55 -0.42 -18.18
CA GLN A 642 -11.49 1.00 -18.50
C GLN A 642 -10.26 1.63 -17.82
N PRO A 643 -9.39 2.35 -18.56
CA PRO A 643 -8.19 2.94 -17.99
C PRO A 643 -8.56 3.98 -16.92
N LYS A 644 -7.84 3.95 -15.80
CA LYS A 644 -7.92 4.93 -14.72
C LYS A 644 -7.08 6.16 -15.00
N GLY A 645 -6.03 6.03 -15.82
CA GLY A 645 -5.12 7.11 -16.20
C GLY A 645 -4.11 7.47 -15.11
N GLU A 646 -3.04 8.18 -15.49
CA GLU A 646 -1.86 8.40 -14.64
C GLU A 646 -2.16 8.98 -13.25
N ARG A 647 -3.13 9.90 -13.14
CA ARG A 647 -3.50 10.51 -11.85
C ARG A 647 -3.93 9.50 -10.80
N TYR A 648 -4.54 8.38 -11.22
CA TYR A 648 -4.93 7.29 -10.33
C TYR A 648 -3.70 6.62 -9.69
N TYR A 649 -2.61 6.50 -10.43
CA TYR A 649 -1.34 5.93 -10.00
C TYR A 649 -0.43 6.98 -9.34
N SER A 650 -0.98 8.01 -8.71
CA SER A 650 -0.17 9.04 -8.03
C SER A 650 -0.01 8.75 -6.54
N PRO A 651 1.12 9.16 -5.92
CA PRO A 651 1.27 9.12 -4.46
C PRO A 651 0.19 9.90 -3.71
N ALA A 652 -0.37 10.94 -4.35
CA ALA A 652 -1.47 11.72 -3.80
C ALA A 652 -2.77 10.90 -3.76
N ASN A 653 -3.08 10.16 -4.83
CA ASN A 653 -4.25 9.29 -4.85
C ASN A 653 -4.12 8.12 -3.86
N LEU A 654 -2.92 7.54 -3.70
CA LEU A 654 -2.67 6.53 -2.66
C LEU A 654 -3.05 7.01 -1.25
N ARG A 655 -2.68 8.24 -0.88
CA ARG A 655 -3.07 8.82 0.42
C ARG A 655 -4.59 8.92 0.55
N LYS A 656 -5.26 9.38 -0.52
CA LYS A 656 -6.72 9.56 -0.54
C LYS A 656 -7.46 8.23 -0.40
N LEU A 657 -6.98 7.17 -1.04
CA LEU A 657 -7.55 5.83 -0.92
C LEU A 657 -7.34 5.25 0.48
N GLY A 658 -6.17 5.50 1.10
CA GLY A 658 -5.84 4.96 2.41
C GLY A 658 -6.58 5.61 3.59
N THR A 659 -7.21 6.77 3.39
CA THR A 659 -8.01 7.49 4.40
C THR A 659 -9.50 7.16 4.38
N ARG A 660 -9.96 6.38 3.39
CA ARG A 660 -11.39 6.12 3.16
C ARG A 660 -11.87 4.83 3.79
#